data_AF-A0A928H851-F1
#
_entry.id   AF-A0A928H851-F1
#
_cell.length_a   1.000
_cell.length_b   1.000
_cell.length_c   1.000
_cell.angle_alpha   90.00
_cell.angle_beta   90.00
_cell.angle_gamma   90.00
#
_symmetry.space_group_name_H-M   'P 1'
#
loop_
_entity.id
_entity.type
_entity.pdbx_description
1 polymer ?
#
loop_
_entity_poly.entity_id
_entity_poly.type
_entity_poly.pdbx_seq_one_letter_code
_entity_poly.pdbx_strand_id
1 'polypeptide(L)'
;LCSNNFRHLNTDAFDIDCCKDVKIGDCDIITGDDAFAVRGVPNYLKGPEKACEDIEISNSVCRVQAAAVRVGVGSGRIKNVRVSGLKILDCGTAALVQSSYNSKLKGVSISEVAFSDIDIDLSGIAVRVTGGTEGSQAFIRNISFENVCGNTMFAPTVQGMGKTIPDNVTFRNCSFTVIKAGGGGKVALENVGKVSLENVKVAEAPRPHGVLYASDFGYSPEDSTKYLQRLLDSGVAKVVIDRQSGDWITSPLKIKNSNVEVVFEDGVNLVAKRGEFKGRNDCLLQVCSGVSNVVVRGEGTAKLVMQKKDYQNSALGYERSEWRHTLAIHKASNVSVSNLQMIASGGDGIYLCYSKDVLIESVQCLDNHRQGMSPISVDGLTVRKCVFNDTIGTPPQSGVDLEPHHPSQYLKRVLFEDCVFNANKAHGMDLYFGYLDATSEPVSITFRRCVANNNGYSGITFMTGTSKRIGEKGQVKGTVAFEDCEVHANGEYALKLVNHTPEGMHLSFSNCLFDARESKRDSAIYISNAQLAENIGVVTFKNSKVLLRKDAKVMSVESQRGFGFVNGSSGVLQVCRDGVCEKFDFGKFAKTRAPRPEMAVRFKRNTVDFSRLEIFAPKALKGEWTPELLSGFVYVLAAPCAGEYEVKFKSRHLRQMQGVCGVAQLLDGVGTDLGSFDIPDGEFTYRLKADGRKIYRLEIAPKNRGVIRMSNSSTSGGILFSNETRIFSGENQTFYFHVPQGAKEVLVGVNQDGCDASAKLIDPSGKVVDEMPLQKVGQTLKCASEKGVPSGTWTLVFPSITNTVYLQIGGDALPVLSTERAAVIRPAR
;
A
#
# COMPACT_ATOMS: atom_id res chain seq x y z
N LEU A 1 15.85 36.19 -30.60
CA LEU A 1 15.31 35.07 -29.81
C LEU A 1 16.45 34.15 -29.41
N CYS A 2 16.73 34.04 -28.10
CA CYS A 2 17.60 33.03 -27.52
C CYS A 2 16.70 32.10 -26.69
N SER A 3 16.60 30.82 -27.07
CA SER A 3 15.70 29.88 -26.42
C SER A 3 16.45 28.59 -26.08
N ASN A 4 16.60 28.36 -24.78
CA ASN A 4 17.09 27.12 -24.22
C ASN A 4 15.93 26.34 -23.58
N ASN A 5 16.17 25.08 -23.24
CA ASN A 5 15.18 24.30 -22.52
C ASN A 5 14.98 24.85 -21.10
N PHE A 6 13.81 25.44 -20.88
CA PHE A 6 13.40 26.09 -19.63
C PHE A 6 13.45 25.18 -18.38
N ARG A 7 13.57 23.85 -18.54
CA ARG A 7 13.62 22.88 -17.42
C ARG A 7 15.00 22.34 -17.10
N HIS A 8 16.06 22.73 -17.81
CA HIS A 8 17.41 22.22 -17.59
C HIS A 8 18.30 23.24 -16.86
N LEU A 9 19.04 22.75 -15.86
CA LEU A 9 20.05 23.51 -15.10
C LEU A 9 21.27 23.88 -15.98
N ASN A 10 22.03 24.92 -15.60
CA ASN A 10 23.23 25.41 -16.31
C ASN A 10 22.98 25.74 -17.79
N THR A 11 21.80 26.28 -18.09
CA THR A 11 21.46 26.77 -19.42
C THR A 11 21.39 28.30 -19.38
N ASP A 12 22.55 28.95 -19.28
CA ASP A 12 22.64 30.41 -19.37
C ASP A 12 22.39 30.84 -20.83
N ALA A 13 21.77 32.01 -21.04
CA ALA A 13 21.64 32.55 -22.39
C ALA A 13 22.91 33.31 -22.84
N PHE A 14 23.50 34.10 -21.94
CA PHE A 14 24.77 34.80 -22.18
C PHE A 14 25.70 34.71 -20.98
N ASP A 15 26.87 34.10 -21.18
CA ASP A 15 28.02 34.15 -20.27
C ASP A 15 28.98 35.25 -20.72
N ILE A 16 29.17 36.28 -19.90
CA ILE A 16 30.06 37.41 -20.16
C ILE A 16 31.17 37.37 -19.11
N ASP A 17 32.28 36.68 -19.42
CA ASP A 17 33.33 36.39 -18.44
C ASP A 17 34.66 37.07 -18.78
N CYS A 18 35.15 37.91 -17.87
CA CYS A 18 36.40 38.68 -18.03
C CYS A 18 36.50 39.45 -19.37
N CYS A 19 35.36 39.92 -19.89
CA CYS A 19 35.26 40.68 -21.14
C CYS A 19 35.36 42.18 -20.90
N LYS A 20 35.69 42.92 -21.97
CA LYS A 20 35.72 44.38 -21.96
C LYS A 20 34.94 44.93 -23.16
N ASP A 21 34.24 46.05 -22.98
CA ASP A 21 33.51 46.77 -24.03
C ASP A 21 32.44 45.91 -24.72
N VAL A 22 31.57 45.28 -23.92
CA VAL A 22 30.50 44.40 -24.41
C VAL A 22 29.16 45.10 -24.37
N LYS A 23 28.41 45.04 -25.48
CA LYS A 23 27.03 45.50 -25.56
C LYS A 23 26.12 44.38 -26.04
N ILE A 24 25.04 44.13 -25.31
CA ILE A 24 24.00 43.16 -25.68
C ILE A 24 22.64 43.83 -25.49
N GLY A 25 21.75 43.72 -26.47
CA GLY A 25 20.40 44.22 -26.30
C GLY A 25 19.44 43.72 -27.37
N ASP A 26 18.19 44.19 -27.30
CA ASP A 26 17.12 43.87 -28.25
C ASP A 26 16.86 42.37 -28.37
N CYS A 27 16.89 41.67 -27.23
CA CYS A 27 16.74 40.22 -27.14
C CYS A 27 15.39 39.78 -26.57
N ASP A 28 14.88 38.67 -27.06
CA ASP A 28 13.81 37.87 -26.43
C ASP A 28 14.43 36.57 -25.94
N ILE A 29 14.39 36.31 -24.64
CA ILE A 29 15.14 35.25 -23.96
C ILE A 29 14.21 34.34 -23.16
N ILE A 30 14.31 33.04 -23.43
CA ILE A 30 13.68 31.98 -22.63
C ILE A 30 14.76 30.97 -22.22
N THR A 31 15.06 30.86 -20.93
CA THR A 31 16.17 30.01 -20.48
C THR A 31 15.96 29.38 -19.10
N GLY A 32 16.63 28.26 -18.84
CA GLY A 32 16.50 27.49 -17.60
C GLY A 32 17.48 27.87 -16.48
N ASP A 33 18.52 28.66 -16.78
CA ASP A 33 19.42 29.25 -15.78
C ASP A 33 19.44 30.78 -15.90
N ASP A 34 20.58 31.49 -15.99
CA ASP A 34 20.59 32.95 -16.03
C ASP A 34 20.42 33.50 -17.47
N ALA A 35 19.64 34.56 -17.67
CA ALA A 35 19.55 35.21 -18.99
C ALA A 35 20.84 35.99 -19.33
N PHE A 36 21.41 36.68 -18.36
CA PHE A 36 22.71 37.33 -18.49
C PHE A 36 23.56 37.06 -17.25
N ALA A 37 24.66 36.33 -17.41
CA ALA A 37 25.64 36.07 -16.35
C ALA A 37 26.92 36.89 -16.62
N VAL A 38 27.11 37.96 -15.85
CA VAL A 38 28.36 38.76 -15.87
C VAL A 38 29.32 38.21 -14.81
N ARG A 39 30.47 37.71 -15.27
CA ARG A 39 31.37 36.84 -14.50
C ARG A 39 32.79 37.39 -14.50
N GLY A 40 33.52 37.10 -13.42
CA GLY A 40 34.92 37.47 -13.27
C GLY A 40 35.76 36.27 -12.84
N VAL A 41 35.93 35.29 -13.74
CA VAL A 41 36.67 34.05 -13.51
C VAL A 41 38.00 34.05 -14.29
N PRO A 42 39.05 34.72 -13.80
CA PRO A 42 40.30 34.84 -14.54
C PRO A 42 41.04 33.51 -14.75
N ASN A 43 40.72 32.46 -13.97
CA ASN A 43 41.42 31.18 -13.98
C ASN A 43 41.39 30.43 -15.31
N TYR A 44 40.47 30.78 -16.23
CA TYR A 44 40.40 30.18 -17.57
C TYR A 44 41.20 30.96 -18.62
N LEU A 45 41.76 32.12 -18.28
CA LEU A 45 42.54 32.94 -19.21
C LEU A 45 43.96 32.37 -19.35
N LYS A 46 44.46 32.30 -20.58
CA LYS A 46 45.86 31.95 -20.90
C LYS A 46 46.82 33.15 -20.76
N GLY A 47 46.37 34.27 -20.19
CA GLY A 47 47.08 35.56 -20.15
C GLY A 47 46.90 36.28 -18.81
N PRO A 48 47.29 37.57 -18.69
CA PRO A 48 47.16 38.32 -17.44
C PRO A 48 45.69 38.40 -17.00
N GLU A 49 45.46 38.43 -15.69
CA GLU A 49 44.11 38.58 -15.13
C GLU A 49 43.45 39.85 -15.66
N LYS A 50 42.23 39.70 -16.20
CA LYS A 50 41.42 40.83 -16.70
C LYS A 50 40.17 40.98 -15.85
N ALA A 51 39.78 42.22 -15.59
CA ALA A 51 38.45 42.51 -15.07
C ALA A 51 37.41 42.26 -16.16
N CYS A 52 36.20 41.90 -15.75
CA CYS A 52 35.04 42.04 -16.62
C CYS A 52 34.52 43.45 -16.46
N GLU A 53 34.68 44.30 -17.48
CA GLU A 53 34.37 45.72 -17.37
C GLU A 53 33.70 46.32 -18.60
N ASP A 54 33.03 47.45 -18.42
CA ASP A 54 32.40 48.19 -19.52
C ASP A 54 31.35 47.32 -20.26
N ILE A 55 30.37 46.82 -19.51
CA ILE A 55 29.30 45.93 -19.99
C ILE A 55 27.97 46.68 -20.04
N GLU A 56 27.28 46.63 -21.17
CA GLU A 56 25.97 47.24 -21.38
C GLU A 56 24.95 46.16 -21.81
N ILE A 57 23.88 46.01 -21.04
CA ILE A 57 22.76 45.11 -21.32
C ILE A 57 21.51 45.96 -21.44
N SER A 58 20.76 45.87 -22.55
CA SER A 58 19.61 46.76 -22.77
C SER A 58 18.41 46.12 -23.48
N ASN A 59 17.24 46.72 -23.34
CA ASN A 59 16.08 46.55 -24.21
C ASN A 59 15.69 45.08 -24.49
N SER A 60 15.58 44.26 -23.45
CA SER A 60 15.34 42.82 -23.63
C SER A 60 14.15 42.31 -22.81
N VAL A 61 13.49 41.28 -23.35
CA VAL A 61 12.38 40.58 -22.70
C VAL A 61 12.87 39.22 -22.20
N CYS A 62 12.64 38.91 -20.93
CA CYS A 62 13.21 37.72 -20.28
C CYS A 62 12.12 36.88 -19.61
N ARG A 63 12.14 35.57 -19.87
CA ARG A 63 11.45 34.53 -19.07
C ARG A 63 12.48 33.48 -18.63
N VAL A 64 12.70 33.36 -17.34
CA VAL A 64 13.91 32.71 -16.79
C VAL A 64 13.56 31.88 -15.56
N GLN A 65 14.24 30.76 -15.28
CA GLN A 65 14.05 30.05 -13.99
C GLN A 65 14.93 30.64 -12.88
N ALA A 66 16.20 30.99 -13.19
CA ALA A 66 17.16 31.53 -12.22
C ALA A 66 17.18 33.07 -12.22
N ALA A 67 18.27 33.73 -12.62
CA ALA A 67 18.35 35.18 -12.62
C ALA A 67 18.15 35.81 -14.01
N ALA A 68 17.32 36.86 -14.11
CA ALA A 68 17.24 37.62 -15.36
C ALA A 68 18.58 38.32 -15.65
N VAL A 69 19.22 38.90 -14.62
CA VAL A 69 20.63 39.31 -14.69
C VAL A 69 21.35 38.91 -13.41
N ARG A 70 22.43 38.15 -13.55
CA ARG A 70 23.41 37.91 -12.50
C ARG A 70 24.67 38.74 -12.77
N VAL A 71 25.07 39.53 -11.79
CA VAL A 71 26.39 40.15 -11.72
C VAL A 71 27.13 39.54 -10.54
N GLY A 72 28.09 38.68 -10.85
CA GLY A 72 28.68 37.82 -9.84
C GLY A 72 29.04 36.45 -10.40
N VAL A 73 29.91 35.73 -9.69
CA VAL A 73 30.59 34.46 -10.05
C VAL A 73 32.08 34.68 -10.36
N GLY A 74 32.92 33.97 -9.62
CA GLY A 74 34.38 33.99 -9.76
C GLY A 74 35.12 34.58 -8.56
N SER A 75 36.37 34.96 -8.79
CA SER A 75 37.29 35.53 -7.79
C SER A 75 38.06 36.75 -8.28
N GLY A 76 37.74 37.23 -9.49
CA GLY A 76 38.37 38.39 -10.11
C GLY A 76 37.66 39.70 -9.76
N ARG A 77 37.49 40.56 -10.76
CA ARG A 77 36.84 41.87 -10.63
C ARG A 77 35.79 42.06 -11.72
N ILE A 78 34.64 42.61 -11.33
CA ILE A 78 33.58 43.07 -12.24
C ILE A 78 33.36 44.56 -11.96
N LYS A 79 33.38 45.40 -13.01
CA LYS A 79 33.26 46.84 -12.87
C LYS A 79 32.48 47.50 -14.01
N ASN A 80 31.73 48.57 -13.74
CA ASN A 80 31.05 49.37 -14.78
C ASN A 80 30.10 48.52 -15.64
N VAL A 81 29.06 47.98 -15.00
CA VAL A 81 27.99 47.21 -15.65
C VAL A 81 26.72 48.04 -15.65
N ARG A 82 26.10 48.24 -16.81
CA ARG A 82 24.86 48.98 -16.98
C ARG A 82 23.79 48.08 -17.57
N VAL A 83 22.64 48.05 -16.93
CA VAL A 83 21.49 47.25 -17.32
C VAL A 83 20.29 48.18 -17.44
N SER A 84 19.64 48.23 -18.60
CA SER A 84 18.50 49.12 -18.82
C SER A 84 17.36 48.53 -19.66
N GLY A 85 16.13 49.00 -19.47
CA GLY A 85 15.02 48.70 -20.38
C GLY A 85 14.64 47.22 -20.44
N LEU A 86 14.58 46.52 -19.31
CA LEU A 86 14.22 45.10 -19.28
C LEU A 86 12.76 44.89 -18.94
N LYS A 87 12.09 44.00 -19.68
CA LYS A 87 10.77 43.45 -19.33
C LYS A 87 10.93 42.00 -18.88
N ILE A 88 10.63 41.73 -17.62
CA ILE A 88 10.82 40.41 -17.02
C ILE A 88 9.44 39.78 -16.81
N LEU A 89 9.16 38.72 -17.55
CA LEU A 89 7.83 38.08 -17.56
C LEU A 89 7.64 37.13 -16.38
N ASP A 90 8.69 36.37 -16.04
CA ASP A 90 8.73 35.43 -14.91
C ASP A 90 10.21 35.10 -14.64
N CYS A 91 10.65 35.17 -13.37
CA CYS A 91 12.00 34.79 -12.98
C CYS A 91 12.15 34.38 -11.51
N GLY A 92 13.22 33.64 -11.19
CA GLY A 92 13.63 33.40 -9.81
C GLY A 92 14.14 34.69 -9.13
N THR A 93 15.09 35.40 -9.74
CA THR A 93 15.56 36.71 -9.28
C THR A 93 15.75 37.68 -10.44
N ALA A 94 15.19 38.90 -10.34
CA ALA A 94 15.25 39.83 -11.46
C ALA A 94 16.65 40.44 -11.60
N ALA A 95 17.15 41.09 -10.55
CA ALA A 95 18.51 41.60 -10.49
C ALA A 95 19.28 40.98 -9.31
N LEU A 96 20.27 40.15 -9.63
CA LEU A 96 21.11 39.46 -8.64
C LEU A 96 22.55 39.98 -8.70
N VAL A 97 23.00 40.63 -7.63
CA VAL A 97 24.40 40.97 -7.40
C VAL A 97 24.96 40.07 -6.31
N GLN A 98 25.86 39.16 -6.66
CA GLN A 98 26.37 38.13 -5.74
C GLN A 98 27.88 37.99 -5.80
N SER A 99 28.58 38.37 -4.72
CA SER A 99 30.05 38.24 -4.66
C SER A 99 30.51 36.78 -4.64
N SER A 100 30.04 35.98 -3.67
CA SER A 100 30.42 34.57 -3.57
C SER A 100 29.26 33.64 -3.89
N TYR A 101 29.47 32.77 -4.87
CA TYR A 101 28.52 31.71 -5.22
C TYR A 101 28.91 30.34 -4.61
N ASN A 102 30.13 30.23 -4.06
CA ASN A 102 30.71 28.99 -3.54
C ASN A 102 31.58 29.28 -2.32
N SER A 103 31.35 28.55 -1.23
CA SER A 103 32.05 28.74 0.05
C SER A 103 33.56 28.52 -0.02
N LYS A 104 34.06 27.87 -1.07
CA LYS A 104 35.50 27.65 -1.32
C LYS A 104 36.21 28.86 -1.96
N LEU A 105 35.47 29.82 -2.49
CA LEU A 105 36.02 30.98 -3.19
C LEU A 105 35.93 32.24 -2.31
N LYS A 106 36.90 33.14 -2.49
CA LYS A 106 36.93 34.43 -1.78
C LYS A 106 35.86 35.43 -2.27
N GLY A 107 35.13 35.09 -3.33
CA GLY A 107 34.16 35.95 -4.00
C GLY A 107 34.80 36.89 -5.04
N VAL A 108 33.97 37.39 -5.96
CA VAL A 108 34.35 38.38 -6.98
C VAL A 108 34.12 39.79 -6.45
N SER A 109 35.06 40.70 -6.72
CA SER A 109 34.88 42.12 -6.32
C SER A 109 34.02 42.84 -7.35
N ILE A 110 32.93 43.46 -6.90
CA ILE A 110 31.91 44.08 -7.77
C ILE A 110 31.81 45.57 -7.45
N SER A 111 31.92 46.42 -8.47
CA SER A 111 31.68 47.86 -8.28
C SER A 111 31.08 48.56 -9.48
N GLU A 112 30.37 49.67 -9.24
CA GLU A 112 29.83 50.54 -10.29
C GLU A 112 28.86 49.76 -11.19
N VAL A 113 27.80 49.23 -10.59
CA VAL A 113 26.75 48.48 -11.30
C VAL A 113 25.44 49.25 -11.21
N ALA A 114 24.81 49.52 -12.35
CA ALA A 114 23.57 50.26 -12.43
C ALA A 114 22.49 49.45 -13.16
N PHE A 115 21.32 49.34 -12.52
CA PHE A 115 20.09 48.82 -13.10
C PHE A 115 19.10 49.97 -13.22
N SER A 116 18.50 50.15 -14.40
CA SER A 116 17.55 51.22 -14.67
C SER A 116 16.37 50.74 -15.52
N ASP A 117 15.17 51.26 -15.30
CA ASP A 117 14.00 51.03 -16.16
C ASP A 117 13.70 49.54 -16.38
N ILE A 118 13.40 48.84 -15.27
CA ILE A 118 13.11 47.39 -15.28
C ILE A 118 11.68 47.17 -14.81
N ASP A 119 10.88 46.51 -15.63
CA ASP A 119 9.48 46.18 -15.39
C ASP A 119 9.31 44.66 -15.21
N ILE A 120 8.76 44.24 -14.06
CA ILE A 120 8.69 42.85 -13.62
C ILE A 120 7.23 42.41 -13.48
N ASP A 121 6.78 41.50 -14.34
CA ASP A 121 5.45 40.90 -14.21
C ASP A 121 5.39 39.98 -12.98
N LEU A 122 6.40 39.11 -12.80
CA LEU A 122 6.57 38.28 -11.60
C LEU A 122 8.05 37.92 -11.40
N SER A 123 8.49 37.94 -10.15
CA SER A 123 9.77 37.38 -9.74
C SER A 123 9.68 36.70 -8.37
N GLY A 124 10.57 35.75 -8.08
CA GLY A 124 10.78 35.27 -6.71
C GLY A 124 11.29 36.40 -5.81
N ILE A 125 12.39 37.03 -6.22
CA ILE A 125 12.94 38.24 -5.59
C ILE A 125 13.26 39.27 -6.68
N ALA A 126 12.70 40.47 -6.60
CA ALA A 126 12.97 41.50 -7.60
C ALA A 126 14.44 41.97 -7.60
N VAL A 127 15.00 42.27 -6.43
CA VAL A 127 16.39 42.71 -6.28
C VAL A 127 17.06 41.99 -5.11
N ARG A 128 18.22 41.40 -5.37
CA ARG A 128 19.07 40.78 -4.35
C ARG A 128 20.52 41.21 -4.50
N VAL A 129 21.03 41.90 -3.49
CA VAL A 129 22.46 42.20 -3.36
C VAL A 129 23.00 41.40 -2.18
N THR A 130 23.95 40.49 -2.42
CA THR A 130 24.43 39.61 -1.36
C THR A 130 25.94 39.34 -1.40
N GLY A 131 26.55 39.31 -0.21
CA GLY A 131 27.91 38.80 -0.02
C GLY A 131 28.05 37.32 -0.38
N GLY A 132 26.93 36.56 -0.36
CA GLY A 132 26.87 35.16 -0.75
C GLY A 132 27.10 34.20 0.41
N THR A 133 28.30 33.61 0.49
CA THR A 133 28.67 32.60 1.50
C THR A 133 29.49 33.20 2.65
N GLU A 134 29.55 32.53 3.80
CA GLU A 134 30.34 32.98 4.97
C GLU A 134 31.85 33.20 4.68
N GLY A 135 32.43 32.46 3.73
CA GLY A 135 33.84 32.60 3.34
C GLY A 135 34.17 33.80 2.46
N SER A 136 33.17 34.64 2.12
CA SER A 136 33.34 35.76 1.19
C SER A 136 34.23 36.86 1.77
N GLN A 137 35.19 37.36 0.97
CA GLN A 137 36.19 38.35 1.36
C GLN A 137 36.32 39.54 0.40
N ALA A 138 35.69 39.48 -0.78
CA ALA A 138 35.69 40.56 -1.75
C ALA A 138 34.78 41.73 -1.33
N PHE A 139 34.76 42.82 -2.11
CA PHE A 139 33.87 43.95 -1.86
C PHE A 139 32.70 43.99 -2.86
N ILE A 140 31.58 44.56 -2.42
CA ILE A 140 30.47 45.00 -3.29
C ILE A 140 30.26 46.47 -2.97
N ARG A 141 30.40 47.37 -3.96
CA ARG A 141 30.19 48.80 -3.72
C ARG A 141 29.64 49.58 -4.90
N ASN A 142 28.93 50.68 -4.64
CA ASN A 142 28.40 51.56 -5.68
C ASN A 142 27.44 50.81 -6.62
N ILE A 143 26.34 50.31 -6.06
CA ILE A 143 25.30 49.59 -6.78
C ILE A 143 24.03 50.44 -6.79
N SER A 144 23.41 50.65 -7.95
CA SER A 144 22.20 51.48 -8.05
C SER A 144 21.08 50.77 -8.79
N PHE A 145 19.85 50.95 -8.30
CA PHE A 145 18.60 50.51 -8.92
C PHE A 145 17.70 51.74 -9.09
N GLU A 146 17.36 52.09 -10.32
CA GLU A 146 16.52 53.25 -10.64
C GLU A 146 15.31 52.83 -11.48
N ASN A 147 14.11 53.30 -11.15
CA ASN A 147 12.88 52.96 -11.88
C ASN A 147 12.67 51.43 -12.06
N VAL A 148 12.89 50.65 -10.99
CA VAL A 148 12.65 49.20 -10.99
C VAL A 148 11.31 48.92 -10.32
N CYS A 149 10.37 48.28 -11.01
CA CYS A 149 9.04 48.02 -10.49
C CYS A 149 8.48 46.64 -10.86
N GLY A 150 7.51 46.16 -10.07
CA GLY A 150 6.74 44.97 -10.42
C GLY A 150 6.37 44.05 -9.25
N ASN A 151 5.86 42.85 -9.57
CA ASN A 151 5.44 41.88 -8.56
C ASN A 151 6.60 40.96 -8.13
N THR A 152 6.66 40.66 -6.84
CA THR A 152 7.70 39.81 -6.25
C THR A 152 7.13 38.88 -5.17
N MET A 153 7.64 37.67 -5.04
CA MET A 153 7.22 36.75 -3.98
C MET A 153 7.79 37.17 -2.62
N PHE A 154 8.99 37.75 -2.58
CA PHE A 154 9.61 38.24 -1.35
C PHE A 154 10.15 39.65 -1.54
N ALA A 155 10.30 40.38 -0.43
CA ALA A 155 10.87 41.71 -0.45
C ALA A 155 12.28 41.74 -1.06
N PRO A 156 12.67 42.86 -1.72
CA PRO A 156 14.06 43.10 -2.10
C PRO A 156 15.02 42.97 -0.91
N THR A 157 16.24 42.48 -1.15
CA THR A 157 17.21 42.18 -0.09
C THR A 157 18.59 42.75 -0.37
N VAL A 158 19.23 43.31 0.65
CA VAL A 158 20.65 43.69 0.68
C VAL A 158 21.28 43.07 1.92
N GLN A 159 22.18 42.11 1.72
CA GLN A 159 22.70 41.28 2.79
C GLN A 159 24.21 41.06 2.68
N GLY A 160 24.99 41.51 3.67
CA GLY A 160 26.41 41.17 3.77
C GLY A 160 26.63 39.79 4.36
N MET A 161 27.70 39.12 3.92
CA MET A 161 28.12 37.80 4.40
C MET A 161 29.64 37.70 4.46
N GLY A 162 30.16 37.03 5.49
CA GLY A 162 31.60 36.97 5.72
C GLY A 162 32.20 38.36 5.94
N LYS A 163 33.26 38.68 5.21
CA LYS A 163 33.86 40.03 5.17
C LYS A 163 33.31 40.90 4.03
N THR A 164 32.44 40.36 3.19
CA THR A 164 31.81 41.11 2.09
C THR A 164 30.58 41.85 2.60
N ILE A 165 30.75 43.14 2.85
CA ILE A 165 29.69 44.06 3.28
C ILE A 165 29.32 44.94 2.08
N PRO A 166 28.10 44.81 1.51
CA PRO A 166 27.62 45.71 0.47
C PRO A 166 27.59 47.15 0.96
N ASP A 167 28.28 48.04 0.27
CA ASP A 167 28.40 49.45 0.66
C ASP A 167 27.99 50.39 -0.49
N ASN A 168 27.39 51.52 -0.15
CA ASN A 168 26.84 52.48 -1.11
C ASN A 168 25.90 51.83 -2.14
N VAL A 169 24.80 51.23 -1.64
CA VAL A 169 23.70 50.69 -2.47
C VAL A 169 22.55 51.69 -2.50
N THR A 170 22.06 52.06 -3.68
CA THR A 170 21.00 53.05 -3.85
C THR A 170 19.81 52.45 -4.57
N PHE A 171 18.61 52.71 -4.06
CA PHE A 171 17.34 52.48 -4.74
C PHE A 171 16.67 53.83 -4.96
N ARG A 172 16.27 54.12 -6.20
CA ARG A 172 15.57 55.35 -6.57
C ARG A 172 14.33 55.03 -7.40
N ASN A 173 13.17 55.58 -7.02
CA ASN A 173 11.91 55.42 -7.75
C ASN A 173 11.50 53.94 -7.98
N CYS A 174 11.79 53.05 -7.02
CA CYS A 174 11.46 51.64 -7.15
C CYS A 174 10.11 51.33 -6.48
N SER A 175 9.30 50.43 -7.06
CA SER A 175 7.99 50.06 -6.52
C SER A 175 7.72 48.57 -6.65
N PHE A 176 7.58 47.87 -5.53
CA PHE A 176 7.41 46.42 -5.49
C PHE A 176 6.13 46.01 -4.78
N THR A 177 5.35 45.15 -5.42
CA THR A 177 4.19 44.49 -4.79
C THR A 177 4.58 43.08 -4.38
N VAL A 178 4.61 42.84 -3.07
CA VAL A 178 4.95 41.54 -2.49
C VAL A 178 3.68 40.70 -2.43
N ILE A 179 3.55 39.74 -3.34
CA ILE A 179 2.30 38.99 -3.52
C ILE A 179 2.17 37.79 -2.58
N LYS A 180 3.26 37.40 -1.91
CA LYS A 180 3.24 36.34 -0.89
C LYS A 180 2.97 36.92 0.50
N ALA A 181 2.01 36.35 1.23
CA ALA A 181 1.78 36.70 2.63
C ALA A 181 3.06 36.47 3.46
N GLY A 182 3.42 37.45 4.31
CA GLY A 182 4.64 37.39 5.11
C GLY A 182 5.94 37.53 4.30
N GLY A 183 5.86 37.89 3.03
CA GLY A 183 7.02 38.13 2.16
C GLY A 183 7.79 39.42 2.50
N GLY A 184 7.23 40.28 3.36
CA GLY A 184 7.89 41.46 3.94
C GLY A 184 7.50 42.77 3.23
N GLY A 185 7.05 43.77 3.99
CA GLY A 185 6.62 45.07 3.46
C GLY A 185 7.72 46.14 3.29
N LYS A 186 9.01 45.77 3.28
CA LYS A 186 10.14 46.71 3.16
C LYS A 186 11.38 46.03 2.60
N VAL A 187 12.30 46.79 2.03
CA VAL A 187 13.63 46.28 1.65
C VAL A 187 14.33 45.72 2.89
N ALA A 188 14.71 44.44 2.85
CA ALA A 188 15.38 43.78 3.96
C ALA A 188 16.88 44.11 3.91
N LEU A 189 17.41 44.65 5.01
CA LEU A 189 18.80 45.08 5.14
C LEU A 189 19.48 44.33 6.29
N GLU A 190 20.61 43.69 6.02
CA GLU A 190 21.36 42.93 7.03
C GLU A 190 22.86 43.01 6.76
N ASN A 191 23.65 43.40 7.76
CA ASN A 191 25.12 43.51 7.66
C ASN A 191 25.57 44.31 6.42
N VAL A 192 25.05 45.54 6.29
CA VAL A 192 25.29 46.42 5.14
C VAL A 192 26.02 47.68 5.58
N GLY A 193 26.77 48.28 4.64
CA GLY A 193 27.27 49.64 4.75
C GLY A 193 26.18 50.66 4.43
N LYS A 194 26.52 51.71 3.69
CA LYS A 194 25.56 52.77 3.33
C LYS A 194 24.51 52.24 2.35
N VAL A 195 23.24 52.35 2.70
CA VAL A 195 22.10 52.10 1.81
C VAL A 195 21.21 53.34 1.75
N SER A 196 20.85 53.79 0.55
CA SER A 196 19.98 54.95 0.31
C SER A 196 18.71 54.51 -0.40
N LEU A 197 17.55 54.88 0.15
CA LEU A 197 16.22 54.58 -0.40
C LEU A 197 15.51 55.90 -0.72
N GLU A 198 15.39 56.23 -2.00
CA GLU A 198 14.79 57.46 -2.50
C GLU A 198 13.50 57.13 -3.26
N ASN A 199 12.33 57.53 -2.75
CA ASN A 199 11.03 57.20 -3.36
C ASN A 199 10.85 55.69 -3.64
N VAL A 200 11.14 54.86 -2.63
CA VAL A 200 11.00 53.39 -2.72
C VAL A 200 9.71 52.96 -2.03
N LYS A 201 8.88 52.20 -2.74
CA LYS A 201 7.66 51.59 -2.23
C LYS A 201 7.79 50.07 -2.25
N VAL A 202 7.53 49.45 -1.11
CA VAL A 202 7.35 47.99 -1.01
C VAL A 202 6.04 47.80 -0.27
N ALA A 203 5.07 47.13 -0.88
CA ALA A 203 3.77 46.91 -0.28
C ALA A 203 3.37 45.45 -0.47
N GLU A 204 2.83 44.83 0.57
CA GLU A 204 2.19 43.53 0.41
C GLU A 204 0.89 43.68 -0.37
N ALA A 205 0.60 42.73 -1.25
CA ALA A 205 -0.66 42.72 -1.96
C ALA A 205 -1.83 42.57 -0.96
N PRO A 206 -2.93 43.33 -1.13
CA PRO A 206 -4.10 43.17 -0.27
C PRO A 206 -4.63 41.74 -0.40
N ARG A 207 -4.90 41.10 0.75
CA ARG A 207 -5.47 39.75 0.80
C ARG A 207 -6.87 39.75 0.17
N PRO A 208 -7.27 38.70 -0.56
CA PRO A 208 -8.59 38.63 -1.17
C PRO A 208 -9.70 38.75 -0.12
N HIS A 209 -10.74 39.54 -0.42
CA HIS A 209 -11.92 39.63 0.44
C HIS A 209 -12.60 38.26 0.61
N GLY A 210 -13.03 37.94 1.83
CA GLY A 210 -13.75 36.70 2.15
C GLY A 210 -12.86 35.47 2.38
N VAL A 211 -11.54 35.65 2.39
CA VAL A 211 -10.55 34.62 2.75
C VAL A 211 -9.97 34.90 4.12
N LEU A 212 -9.95 33.89 4.99
CA LEU A 212 -9.26 33.97 6.29
C LEU A 212 -7.99 33.13 6.27
N TYR A 213 -6.95 33.62 6.91
CA TYR A 213 -5.66 32.95 7.02
C TYR A 213 -5.46 32.44 8.45
N ALA A 214 -4.75 31.32 8.62
CA ALA A 214 -4.45 30.76 9.93
C ALA A 214 -3.72 31.79 10.81
N SER A 215 -2.77 32.52 10.23
CA SER A 215 -2.01 33.57 10.91
C SER A 215 -2.86 34.71 11.46
N ASP A 216 -4.07 34.95 10.92
CA ASP A 216 -4.99 35.97 11.46
C ASP A 216 -5.49 35.62 12.86
N PHE A 217 -5.50 34.32 13.19
CA PHE A 217 -5.87 33.83 14.52
C PHE A 217 -4.67 33.72 15.46
N GLY A 218 -3.46 33.66 14.90
CA GLY A 218 -2.18 33.49 15.59
C GLY A 218 -1.36 32.31 15.05
N TYR A 219 -0.13 32.19 15.53
CA TYR A 219 0.79 31.09 15.21
C TYR A 219 1.60 30.71 16.45
N SER A 220 1.85 29.42 16.63
CA SER A 220 2.82 28.91 17.62
C SER A 220 3.59 27.73 17.01
N PRO A 221 4.93 27.79 17.03
CA PRO A 221 5.76 26.68 16.58
C PRO A 221 5.72 25.46 17.51
N GLU A 222 5.11 25.55 18.71
CA GLU A 222 4.95 24.45 19.65
C GLU A 222 3.55 23.82 19.60
N ASP A 223 2.50 24.65 19.52
CA ASP A 223 1.11 24.19 19.48
C ASP A 223 0.17 25.26 18.88
N SER A 224 -0.17 25.08 17.61
CA SER A 224 -1.09 25.91 16.86
C SER A 224 -2.54 25.41 16.83
N THR A 225 -2.87 24.36 17.59
CA THR A 225 -4.17 23.68 17.52
C THR A 225 -5.35 24.66 17.63
N LYS A 226 -5.30 25.57 18.61
CA LYS A 226 -6.39 26.53 18.84
C LYS A 226 -6.59 27.52 17.70
N TYR A 227 -5.52 27.90 17.00
CA TYR A 227 -5.59 28.85 15.88
C TYR A 227 -6.17 28.18 14.64
N LEU A 228 -5.65 26.99 14.33
CA LEU A 228 -6.11 26.16 13.22
C LEU A 228 -7.57 25.73 13.40
N GLN A 229 -7.97 25.28 14.60
CA GLN A 229 -9.36 24.88 14.82
C GLN A 229 -10.32 26.08 14.76
N ARG A 230 -9.92 27.27 15.25
CA ARG A 230 -10.72 28.50 15.09
C ARG A 230 -10.89 28.91 13.63
N LEU A 231 -9.84 28.77 12.82
CA LEU A 231 -9.92 28.98 11.37
C LEU A 231 -10.95 28.03 10.74
N LEU A 232 -10.86 26.73 11.03
CA LEU A 232 -11.80 25.73 10.49
C LEU A 232 -13.24 25.91 10.99
N ASP A 233 -13.42 26.44 12.20
CA ASP A 233 -14.72 26.73 12.79
C ASP A 233 -15.31 28.09 12.33
N SER A 234 -14.58 28.90 11.53
CA SER A 234 -14.96 30.28 11.18
C SER A 234 -16.21 30.43 10.31
N GLY A 235 -16.58 29.39 9.56
CA GLY A 235 -17.75 29.39 8.67
C GLY A 235 -17.58 30.16 7.35
N VAL A 236 -16.38 30.68 7.05
CA VAL A 236 -16.12 31.32 5.74
C VAL A 236 -15.92 30.28 4.64
N ALA A 237 -16.21 30.67 3.40
CA ALA A 237 -16.14 29.76 2.25
C ALA A 237 -14.72 29.30 1.91
N LYS A 238 -13.69 30.09 2.26
CA LYS A 238 -12.29 29.78 1.97
C LYS A 238 -11.37 30.15 3.12
N VAL A 239 -10.58 29.19 3.55
CA VAL A 239 -9.56 29.36 4.58
C VAL A 239 -8.20 28.90 4.08
N VAL A 240 -7.16 29.60 4.49
CA VAL A 240 -5.78 29.34 4.08
C VAL A 240 -4.93 29.07 5.31
N ILE A 241 -4.27 27.92 5.34
CA ILE A 241 -3.18 27.62 6.28
C ILE A 241 -1.91 28.10 5.57
N ASP A 242 -1.46 29.29 5.94
CA ASP A 242 -0.36 30.00 5.28
C ASP A 242 1.01 29.63 5.81
N ARG A 243 2.03 29.76 4.97
CA ARG A 243 3.41 29.41 5.35
C ARG A 243 3.91 30.35 6.45
N GLN A 244 4.42 29.76 7.54
CA GLN A 244 5.06 30.49 8.64
C GLN A 244 6.57 30.22 8.69
N SER A 245 7.25 30.82 9.67
CA SER A 245 8.69 30.60 9.91
C SER A 245 9.04 29.16 10.28
N GLY A 246 8.05 28.35 10.65
CA GLY A 246 8.17 26.93 10.96
C GLY A 246 6.87 26.16 10.69
N ASP A 247 6.82 24.93 11.20
CA ASP A 247 5.71 24.01 10.98
C ASP A 247 4.46 24.39 11.79
N TRP A 248 3.28 24.07 11.27
CA TRP A 248 2.03 24.13 12.01
C TRP A 248 1.89 22.87 12.88
N ILE A 249 2.37 22.93 14.12
CA ILE A 249 2.26 21.81 15.06
C ILE A 249 0.84 21.77 15.65
N THR A 250 0.18 20.61 15.64
CA THR A 250 -1.21 20.48 16.09
C THR A 250 -1.53 19.14 16.73
N SER A 251 -2.48 19.16 17.66
CA SER A 251 -3.32 18.02 18.07
C SER A 251 -4.45 17.82 17.03
N PRO A 252 -5.33 16.78 17.16
CA PRO A 252 -6.37 16.49 16.16
C PRO A 252 -7.23 17.69 15.75
N LEU A 253 -7.46 17.85 14.44
CA LEU A 253 -8.30 18.90 13.85
C LEU A 253 -9.58 18.34 13.21
N LYS A 254 -10.65 19.13 13.25
CA LYS A 254 -11.96 18.75 12.71
C LYS A 254 -12.51 19.81 11.77
N ILE A 255 -12.92 19.39 10.58
CA ILE A 255 -13.73 20.17 9.63
C ILE A 255 -15.19 19.82 9.89
N LYS A 256 -15.91 20.76 10.53
CA LYS A 256 -17.32 20.61 10.93
C LYS A 256 -18.29 21.39 10.02
N ASN A 257 -17.76 22.31 9.22
CA ASN A 257 -18.54 23.19 8.38
C ASN A 257 -18.64 22.63 6.95
N SER A 258 -19.80 22.83 6.33
CA SER A 258 -20.01 22.59 4.89
C SER A 258 -19.63 23.81 4.07
N ASN A 259 -19.46 23.65 2.75
CA ASN A 259 -19.16 24.73 1.80
C ASN A 259 -17.85 25.46 2.12
N VAL A 260 -16.78 24.69 2.36
CA VAL A 260 -15.48 25.23 2.75
C VAL A 260 -14.36 24.69 1.86
N GLU A 261 -13.52 25.60 1.38
CA GLU A 261 -12.22 25.31 0.76
C GLU A 261 -11.11 25.56 1.79
N VAL A 262 -10.42 24.50 2.21
CA VAL A 262 -9.23 24.53 3.05
C VAL A 262 -8.00 24.40 2.16
N VAL A 263 -7.18 25.45 2.13
CA VAL A 263 -5.96 25.51 1.33
C VAL A 263 -4.74 25.46 2.22
N PHE A 264 -3.81 24.56 1.93
CA PHE A 264 -2.47 24.57 2.50
C PHE A 264 -1.53 25.23 1.48
N GLU A 265 -0.95 26.38 1.83
CA GLU A 265 -0.01 27.08 0.95
C GLU A 265 1.23 26.24 0.63
N ASP A 266 1.93 26.62 -0.44
CA ASP A 266 3.16 25.95 -0.83
C ASP A 266 4.22 25.95 0.29
N GLY A 267 4.79 24.76 0.51
CA GLY A 267 5.79 24.50 1.53
C GLY A 267 5.26 24.45 2.96
N VAL A 268 3.94 24.45 3.19
CA VAL A 268 3.34 24.24 4.51
C VAL A 268 3.54 22.79 4.97
N ASN A 269 3.95 22.62 6.22
CA ASN A 269 3.85 21.35 6.93
C ASN A 269 2.85 21.47 8.08
N LEU A 270 1.81 20.64 8.07
CA LEU A 270 0.94 20.39 9.22
C LEU A 270 1.45 19.16 9.95
N VAL A 271 1.96 19.33 11.17
CA VAL A 271 2.70 18.28 11.89
C VAL A 271 1.97 17.88 13.16
N ALA A 272 1.75 16.58 13.34
CA ALA A 272 1.23 16.04 14.59
C ALA A 272 2.16 16.36 15.77
N LYS A 273 1.61 16.98 16.81
CA LYS A 273 2.31 17.28 18.05
C LYS A 273 2.81 16.01 18.73
N ARG A 274 4.10 15.99 19.10
CA ARG A 274 4.71 14.86 19.82
C ARG A 274 4.08 14.71 21.21
N GLY A 275 3.89 13.47 21.65
CA GLY A 275 3.23 13.15 22.93
C GLY A 275 1.70 13.18 22.90
N GLU A 276 1.08 13.69 21.83
CA GLU A 276 -0.38 13.73 21.62
C GLU A 276 -0.86 12.51 20.80
N PHE A 277 -2.12 12.49 20.35
CA PHE A 277 -2.74 11.40 19.58
C PHE A 277 -2.83 10.09 20.39
N LYS A 278 -3.13 10.20 21.69
CA LYS A 278 -3.21 9.04 22.59
C LYS A 278 -4.43 8.18 22.32
N GLY A 279 -5.54 8.79 21.89
CA GLY A 279 -6.74 8.09 21.49
C GLY A 279 -6.48 7.12 20.34
N ARG A 280 -7.12 5.95 20.39
CA ARG A 280 -6.95 4.92 19.36
C ARG A 280 -7.43 5.37 17.98
N ASN A 281 -8.41 6.27 17.93
CA ASN A 281 -9.03 6.78 16.70
C ASN A 281 -8.66 8.24 16.39
N ASP A 282 -7.64 8.79 17.06
CA ASP A 282 -7.23 10.18 16.84
C ASP A 282 -6.67 10.34 15.42
N CYS A 283 -7.25 11.25 14.64
CA CYS A 283 -6.82 11.56 13.28
C CYS A 283 -6.18 12.94 13.23
N LEU A 284 -5.21 13.17 12.34
CA LEU A 284 -4.64 14.52 12.16
C LEU A 284 -5.71 15.50 11.67
N LEU A 285 -6.47 15.10 10.65
CA LEU A 285 -7.59 15.86 10.12
C LEU A 285 -8.81 14.95 9.94
N GLN A 286 -9.98 15.43 10.36
CA GLN A 286 -11.24 14.71 10.20
C GLN A 286 -12.30 15.60 9.51
N VAL A 287 -12.81 15.14 8.36
CA VAL A 287 -14.08 15.65 7.80
C VAL A 287 -15.22 14.95 8.53
N CYS A 288 -15.98 15.73 9.30
CA CYS A 288 -16.99 15.20 10.22
C CYS A 288 -18.27 14.73 9.52
N SER A 289 -19.04 13.91 10.24
CA SER A 289 -20.35 13.41 9.79
C SER A 289 -21.33 14.54 9.47
N GLY A 290 -22.08 14.37 8.39
CA GLY A 290 -23.11 15.33 7.97
C GLY A 290 -22.58 16.57 7.24
N VAL A 291 -21.28 16.61 6.97
CA VAL A 291 -20.63 17.71 6.24
C VAL A 291 -20.71 17.48 4.73
N SER A 292 -20.88 18.56 3.96
CA SER A 292 -20.92 18.52 2.51
C SER A 292 -20.15 19.67 1.83
N ASN A 293 -19.77 19.49 0.57
CA ASN A 293 -19.09 20.50 -0.24
C ASN A 293 -17.77 20.98 0.40
N VAL A 294 -16.85 20.06 0.63
CA VAL A 294 -15.55 20.34 1.26
C VAL A 294 -14.43 20.14 0.26
N VAL A 295 -13.56 21.13 0.13
CA VAL A 295 -12.30 21.02 -0.62
C VAL A 295 -11.15 21.10 0.37
N VAL A 296 -10.23 20.15 0.35
CA VAL A 296 -8.99 20.16 1.12
C VAL A 296 -7.84 20.03 0.12
N ARG A 297 -7.11 21.10 -0.15
CA ARG A 297 -6.04 21.06 -1.17
C ARG A 297 -4.74 21.67 -0.70
N GLY A 298 -3.65 21.11 -1.17
CA GLY A 298 -2.32 21.71 -1.06
C GLY A 298 -1.93 22.50 -2.30
N GLU A 299 -0.93 23.34 -2.12
CA GLU A 299 -0.17 23.99 -3.17
C GLU A 299 1.29 23.49 -3.09
N GLY A 300 1.94 23.39 -4.26
CA GLY A 300 3.32 22.92 -4.40
C GLY A 300 3.66 21.69 -3.55
N THR A 301 4.46 21.86 -2.49
CA THR A 301 5.00 20.77 -1.67
C THR A 301 4.32 20.60 -0.30
N ALA A 302 3.06 21.01 -0.12
CA ALA A 302 2.36 20.93 1.16
C ALA A 302 2.26 19.49 1.74
N LYS A 303 2.47 19.35 3.06
CA LYS A 303 2.56 18.06 3.77
C LYS A 303 1.71 18.00 5.04
N LEU A 304 1.14 16.82 5.29
CA LEU A 304 0.48 16.41 6.52
C LEU A 304 1.31 15.27 7.12
N VAL A 305 1.99 15.52 8.23
CA VAL A 305 3.00 14.61 8.78
C VAL A 305 2.60 14.17 10.18
N MET A 306 2.66 12.88 10.44
CA MET A 306 2.39 12.31 11.75
C MET A 306 3.63 11.62 12.36
N GLN A 307 3.51 11.12 13.59
CA GLN A 307 4.63 10.57 14.37
C GLN A 307 4.59 9.03 14.44
N LYS A 308 4.50 8.33 13.30
CA LYS A 308 4.44 6.84 13.24
C LYS A 308 5.35 6.13 14.25
N LYS A 309 6.63 6.53 14.31
CA LYS A 309 7.62 5.92 15.21
C LYS A 309 7.25 6.06 16.69
N ASP A 310 6.64 7.19 17.08
CA ASP A 310 6.19 7.41 18.44
C ASP A 310 5.02 6.48 18.76
N TYR A 311 4.06 6.34 17.84
CA TYR A 311 2.88 5.48 18.02
C TYR A 311 3.23 3.99 18.08
N GLN A 312 4.34 3.59 17.46
CA GLN A 312 4.88 2.23 17.52
C GLN A 312 5.68 1.94 18.80
N ASN A 313 6.00 2.98 19.60
CA ASN A 313 6.80 2.84 20.81
C ASN A 313 5.91 2.81 22.06
N SER A 314 5.65 1.61 22.58
CA SER A 314 4.86 1.42 23.79
C SER A 314 5.47 2.09 25.03
N ALA A 315 6.78 2.32 25.07
CA ALA A 315 7.44 3.01 26.19
C ALA A 315 7.06 4.50 26.29
N LEU A 316 6.55 5.09 25.20
CA LEU A 316 6.01 6.45 25.20
C LEU A 316 4.54 6.49 25.67
N GLY A 317 3.97 5.37 26.12
CA GLY A 317 2.61 5.30 26.63
C GLY A 317 1.54 5.38 25.54
N TYR A 318 1.78 4.79 24.37
CA TYR A 318 0.76 4.63 23.32
C TYR A 318 0.14 3.25 23.39
N GLU A 319 -1.18 3.20 23.46
CA GLU A 319 -1.90 1.95 23.21
C GLU A 319 -1.73 1.54 21.74
N ARG A 320 -1.61 0.23 21.51
CA ARG A 320 -1.60 -0.35 20.16
C ARG A 320 -2.89 0.05 19.45
N SER A 321 -2.75 0.72 18.31
CA SER A 321 -3.88 1.10 17.47
C SER A 321 -3.50 1.02 16.01
N GLU A 322 -4.52 0.78 15.19
CA GLU A 322 -4.48 0.73 13.73
C GLU A 322 -5.21 1.92 13.10
N TRP A 323 -5.79 2.82 13.92
CA TRP A 323 -6.77 3.84 13.46
C TRP A 323 -6.33 5.30 13.66
N ARG A 324 -5.03 5.55 13.86
CA ARG A 324 -4.49 6.92 13.94
C ARG A 324 -4.21 7.49 12.55
N HIS A 325 -5.28 7.79 11.82
CA HIS A 325 -5.24 8.15 10.40
C HIS A 325 -4.72 9.57 10.16
N THR A 326 -4.13 9.83 8.99
CA THR A 326 -3.83 11.22 8.60
C THR A 326 -5.11 11.97 8.27
N LEU A 327 -5.93 11.43 7.37
CA LEU A 327 -7.23 11.99 7.01
C LEU A 327 -8.35 10.96 7.20
N ALA A 328 -9.39 11.33 7.93
CA ALA A 328 -10.62 10.55 8.02
C ALA A 328 -11.82 11.32 7.45
N ILE A 329 -12.58 10.69 6.56
CA ILE A 329 -13.80 11.23 5.97
C ILE A 329 -14.97 10.33 6.37
N HIS A 330 -15.83 10.86 7.23
CA HIS A 330 -16.98 10.12 7.77
C HIS A 330 -18.29 10.73 7.32
N LYS A 331 -19.18 9.94 6.71
CA LYS A 331 -20.58 10.32 6.45
C LYS A 331 -20.71 11.70 5.81
N ALA A 332 -19.85 11.98 4.83
CA ALA A 332 -19.76 13.28 4.17
C ALA A 332 -20.06 13.16 2.68
N SER A 333 -20.49 14.24 2.04
CA SER A 333 -20.81 14.27 0.62
C SER A 333 -20.10 15.38 -0.16
N ASN A 334 -19.76 15.12 -1.42
CA ASN A 334 -19.06 16.09 -2.27
C ASN A 334 -17.77 16.62 -1.61
N VAL A 335 -16.80 15.72 -1.41
CA VAL A 335 -15.51 16.01 -0.78
C VAL A 335 -14.40 15.85 -1.80
N SER A 336 -13.59 16.89 -1.99
CA SER A 336 -12.40 16.85 -2.84
C SER A 336 -11.14 17.01 -2.00
N VAL A 337 -10.16 16.13 -2.19
CA VAL A 337 -8.84 16.21 -1.57
C VAL A 337 -7.76 16.18 -2.64
N SER A 338 -6.87 17.17 -2.69
CA SER A 338 -5.86 17.19 -3.75
C SER A 338 -4.51 17.79 -3.41
N ASN A 339 -3.47 17.38 -4.14
CA ASN A 339 -2.12 17.95 -4.08
C ASN A 339 -1.50 17.97 -2.67
N LEU A 340 -1.61 16.87 -1.93
CA LEU A 340 -1.08 16.76 -0.56
C LEU A 340 -0.21 15.52 -0.41
N GLN A 341 0.78 15.61 0.48
CA GLN A 341 1.55 14.45 0.96
C GLN A 341 1.08 14.11 2.38
N MET A 342 0.68 12.86 2.62
CA MET A 342 0.24 12.32 3.90
C MET A 342 1.25 11.27 4.36
N ILE A 343 2.00 11.59 5.41
CA ILE A 343 3.26 10.90 5.72
C ILE A 343 3.23 10.37 7.16
N ALA A 344 3.66 9.12 7.32
CA ALA A 344 3.98 8.51 8.61
C ALA A 344 2.81 8.53 9.61
N SER A 345 1.61 8.17 9.16
CA SER A 345 0.45 8.00 10.03
C SER A 345 0.61 6.82 10.99
N GLY A 346 -0.15 6.82 12.09
CA GLY A 346 -0.24 5.69 13.02
C GLY A 346 -1.31 4.67 12.63
N GLY A 347 -2.00 4.87 11.52
CA GLY A 347 -3.00 3.99 10.95
C GLY A 347 -2.90 4.05 9.43
N ASP A 348 -4.00 4.44 8.79
CA ASP A 348 -4.05 4.65 7.33
C ASP A 348 -3.70 6.09 6.94
N GLY A 349 -3.25 6.32 5.71
CA GLY A 349 -3.15 7.66 5.16
C GLY A 349 -4.54 8.30 5.04
N ILE A 350 -5.46 7.62 4.36
CA ILE A 350 -6.85 8.06 4.18
C ILE A 350 -7.83 6.97 4.62
N TYR A 351 -8.75 7.30 5.51
CA TYR A 351 -9.87 6.46 5.91
C TYR A 351 -11.19 7.05 5.42
N LEU A 352 -12.04 6.25 4.77
CA LEU A 352 -13.30 6.71 4.16
C LEU A 352 -14.46 5.79 4.49
N CYS A 353 -15.53 6.32 5.09
CA CYS A 353 -16.68 5.51 5.49
C CYS A 353 -18.03 6.25 5.44
N TYR A 354 -19.01 5.61 4.79
CA TYR A 354 -20.39 6.05 4.55
C TYR A 354 -20.50 7.39 3.80
N SER A 355 -19.57 7.67 2.91
CA SER A 355 -19.49 8.94 2.19
C SER A 355 -20.00 8.84 0.76
N LYS A 356 -20.24 9.98 0.13
CA LYS A 356 -20.77 10.05 -1.24
C LYS A 356 -20.02 11.10 -2.07
N ASP A 357 -19.76 10.80 -3.33
CA ASP A 357 -19.16 11.74 -4.30
C ASP A 357 -17.84 12.34 -3.76
N VAL A 358 -16.82 11.49 -3.64
CA VAL A 358 -15.50 11.84 -3.11
C VAL A 358 -14.46 11.78 -4.22
N LEU A 359 -13.67 12.85 -4.36
CA LEU A 359 -12.52 12.95 -5.26
C LEU A 359 -11.23 13.02 -4.44
N ILE A 360 -10.28 12.13 -4.72
CA ILE A 360 -8.91 12.18 -4.22
C ILE A 360 -7.98 12.29 -5.44
N GLU A 361 -7.30 13.43 -5.62
CA GLU A 361 -6.46 13.67 -6.81
C GLU A 361 -5.05 14.12 -6.45
N SER A 362 -4.03 13.52 -7.07
CA SER A 362 -2.62 13.95 -6.89
C SER A 362 -2.17 13.93 -5.42
N VAL A 363 -2.64 12.95 -4.65
CA VAL A 363 -2.28 12.74 -3.24
C VAL A 363 -1.23 11.65 -3.12
N GLN A 364 -0.26 11.83 -2.23
CA GLN A 364 0.75 10.83 -1.91
C GLN A 364 0.60 10.38 -0.46
N CYS A 365 0.33 9.09 -0.25
CA CYS A 365 0.30 8.46 1.05
C CYS A 365 1.57 7.63 1.22
N LEU A 366 2.46 8.04 2.13
CA LEU A 366 3.83 7.54 2.24
C LEU A 366 4.14 7.06 3.66
N ASP A 367 4.80 5.90 3.77
CA ASP A 367 5.29 5.34 5.04
C ASP A 367 4.20 5.19 6.12
N ASN A 368 2.96 4.89 5.74
CA ASN A 368 1.87 4.74 6.72
C ASN A 368 1.96 3.42 7.50
N HIS A 369 1.36 3.39 8.69
CA HIS A 369 1.49 2.26 9.61
C HIS A 369 0.68 1.03 9.17
N ARG A 370 -0.55 1.23 8.68
CA ARG A 370 -1.48 0.15 8.33
C ARG A 370 -1.77 0.12 6.84
N GLN A 371 -2.29 1.19 6.23
CA GLN A 371 -2.57 1.29 4.79
C GLN A 371 -2.20 2.66 4.20
N GLY A 372 -2.04 2.74 2.88
CA GLY A 372 -2.13 4.02 2.18
C GLY A 372 -3.55 4.61 2.24
N MET A 373 -4.57 3.83 1.88
CA MET A 373 -5.98 4.23 1.97
C MET A 373 -6.94 3.04 2.18
N SER A 374 -8.00 3.26 2.97
CA SER A 374 -9.05 2.28 3.25
C SER A 374 -10.45 2.83 2.95
N PRO A 375 -11.05 2.50 1.78
CA PRO A 375 -12.47 2.69 1.52
C PRO A 375 -13.31 1.59 2.17
N ILE A 376 -14.11 1.96 3.18
CA ILE A 376 -14.96 1.02 3.92
C ILE A 376 -16.40 1.03 3.39
N SER A 377 -16.92 2.20 3.06
CA SER A 377 -18.27 2.37 2.51
C SER A 377 -18.36 3.70 1.75
N VAL A 378 -18.65 3.68 0.45
CA VAL A 378 -18.74 4.87 -0.39
C VAL A 378 -19.59 4.63 -1.65
N ASP A 379 -20.32 5.67 -2.06
CA ASP A 379 -21.01 5.73 -3.35
C ASP A 379 -20.51 6.92 -4.17
N GLY A 380 -19.75 6.65 -5.24
CA GLY A 380 -19.05 7.66 -6.03
C GLY A 380 -17.70 8.03 -5.41
N LEU A 381 -16.67 7.22 -5.67
CA LEU A 381 -15.28 7.52 -5.30
C LEU A 381 -14.43 7.58 -6.56
N THR A 382 -13.73 8.69 -6.77
CA THR A 382 -12.66 8.77 -7.78
C THR A 382 -11.34 9.05 -7.09
N VAL A 383 -10.37 8.17 -7.26
CA VAL A 383 -8.99 8.33 -6.82
C VAL A 383 -8.13 8.39 -8.07
N ARG A 384 -7.45 9.51 -8.34
CA ARG A 384 -6.65 9.63 -9.57
C ARG A 384 -5.30 10.29 -9.38
N LYS A 385 -4.30 9.82 -10.13
CA LYS A 385 -2.91 10.35 -10.07
C LYS A 385 -2.29 10.28 -8.66
N CYS A 386 -2.72 9.32 -7.85
CA CYS A 386 -2.30 9.16 -6.46
C CYS A 386 -1.20 8.11 -6.31
N VAL A 387 -0.42 8.24 -5.22
CA VAL A 387 0.69 7.35 -4.87
C VAL A 387 0.43 6.76 -3.48
N PHE A 388 0.54 5.44 -3.34
CA PHE A 388 0.35 4.70 -2.09
C PHE A 388 1.54 3.77 -1.84
N ASN A 389 2.56 4.30 -1.15
CA ASN A 389 3.87 3.66 -1.06
C ASN A 389 4.36 3.42 0.36
N ASP A 390 5.28 2.46 0.47
CA ASP A 390 6.13 2.23 1.64
C ASP A 390 5.35 1.89 2.93
N THR A 391 4.11 1.39 2.80
CA THR A 391 3.28 1.03 3.96
C THR A 391 3.91 -0.13 4.73
N ILE A 392 4.23 0.10 6.02
CA ILE A 392 4.87 -0.89 6.89
C ILE A 392 4.54 -0.64 8.37
N GLY A 393 4.07 -1.65 9.08
CA GLY A 393 3.75 -1.52 10.50
C GLY A 393 2.84 -2.64 10.99
N THR A 394 1.54 -2.49 10.76
CA THR A 394 0.52 -3.45 11.19
C THR A 394 -0.30 -3.95 9.99
N PRO A 395 -0.55 -5.27 9.88
CA PRO A 395 -1.34 -5.84 8.79
C PRO A 395 -2.68 -5.13 8.53
N PRO A 396 -3.15 -5.09 7.27
CA PRO A 396 -2.53 -5.71 6.10
C PRO A 396 -1.20 -5.14 5.59
N GLN A 397 -0.91 -3.84 5.73
CA GLN A 397 0.31 -3.20 5.17
C GLN A 397 0.32 -3.11 3.64
N SER A 398 -0.82 -2.76 3.08
CA SER A 398 -1.13 -2.63 1.66
C SER A 398 -1.12 -1.18 1.20
N GLY A 399 -0.95 -0.97 -0.10
CA GLY A 399 -1.12 0.37 -0.71
C GLY A 399 -2.55 0.86 -0.51
N VAL A 400 -3.53 0.04 -0.92
CA VAL A 400 -4.95 0.25 -0.59
C VAL A 400 -5.60 -1.04 -0.13
N ASP A 401 -6.63 -0.88 0.71
CA ASP A 401 -7.43 -1.97 1.25
C ASP A 401 -8.92 -1.61 1.24
N LEU A 402 -9.66 -2.19 0.29
CA LEU A 402 -11.10 -2.01 0.21
C LEU A 402 -11.74 -3.05 1.15
N GLU A 403 -12.02 -2.61 2.37
CA GLU A 403 -12.30 -3.48 3.52
C GLU A 403 -13.64 -3.17 4.22
N PRO A 404 -14.80 -3.40 3.60
CA PRO A 404 -16.08 -3.34 4.32
C PRO A 404 -16.09 -4.30 5.53
N HIS A 405 -16.77 -3.90 6.60
CA HIS A 405 -16.89 -4.62 7.86
C HIS A 405 -18.33 -5.09 8.17
N HIS A 406 -19.33 -4.65 7.41
CA HIS A 406 -20.73 -5.03 7.62
C HIS A 406 -21.49 -5.17 6.30
N PRO A 407 -22.48 -6.10 6.19
CA PRO A 407 -23.26 -6.28 4.95
C PRO A 407 -24.02 -5.03 4.46
N SER A 408 -24.34 -4.09 5.35
CA SER A 408 -25.01 -2.82 5.00
C SER A 408 -24.08 -1.76 4.43
N GLN A 409 -22.78 -2.02 4.35
CA GLN A 409 -21.80 -1.13 3.72
C GLN A 409 -21.73 -1.42 2.22
N TYR A 410 -21.31 -0.43 1.44
CA TYR A 410 -21.39 -0.47 -0.01
C TYR A 410 -20.18 0.17 -0.67
N LEU A 411 -19.76 -0.38 -1.81
CA LEU A 411 -18.68 0.15 -2.64
C LEU A 411 -19.20 0.31 -4.06
N LYS A 412 -19.81 1.46 -4.35
CA LYS A 412 -20.51 1.75 -5.61
C LYS A 412 -19.81 2.88 -6.36
N ARG A 413 -19.70 2.75 -7.69
CA ARG A 413 -19.06 3.74 -8.57
C ARG A 413 -17.67 4.15 -8.05
N VAL A 414 -16.82 3.16 -7.79
CA VAL A 414 -15.46 3.37 -7.31
C VAL A 414 -14.48 3.27 -8.49
N LEU A 415 -13.67 4.30 -8.69
CA LEU A 415 -12.65 4.38 -9.72
C LEU A 415 -11.30 4.74 -9.11
N PHE A 416 -10.29 3.93 -9.39
CA PHE A 416 -8.88 4.27 -9.25
C PHE A 416 -8.28 4.45 -10.64
N GLU A 417 -7.65 5.58 -10.92
CA GLU A 417 -7.13 5.91 -12.25
C GLU A 417 -5.73 6.53 -12.19
N ASP A 418 -4.78 6.03 -12.97
CA ASP A 418 -3.42 6.57 -13.02
C ASP A 418 -2.70 6.54 -11.64
N CYS A 419 -2.95 5.51 -10.83
CA CYS A 419 -2.40 5.37 -9.47
C CYS A 419 -1.19 4.43 -9.39
N VAL A 420 -0.31 4.69 -8.42
CA VAL A 420 0.89 3.87 -8.13
C VAL A 420 0.81 3.26 -6.74
N PHE A 421 1.10 1.97 -6.64
CA PHE A 421 1.12 1.20 -5.40
C PHE A 421 2.46 0.48 -5.29
N ASN A 422 3.44 1.09 -4.61
CA ASN A 422 4.83 0.63 -4.65
C ASN A 422 5.45 0.38 -3.28
N ALA A 423 6.23 -0.70 -3.19
CA ALA A 423 7.05 -1.02 -2.01
C ALA A 423 6.27 -1.17 -0.69
N ASN A 424 4.98 -1.52 -0.76
CA ASN A 424 4.20 -1.84 0.43
C ASN A 424 4.62 -3.21 0.97
N LYS A 425 4.62 -3.38 2.31
CA LYS A 425 5.12 -4.61 2.93
C LYS A 425 4.28 -5.84 2.55
N ALA A 426 2.99 -5.66 2.27
CA ALA A 426 2.10 -6.71 1.79
C ALA A 426 1.64 -6.42 0.36
N HIS A 427 0.40 -5.98 0.15
CA HIS A 427 -0.23 -5.93 -1.17
C HIS A 427 -0.16 -4.55 -1.81
N GLY A 428 -0.21 -4.49 -3.15
CA GLY A 428 -0.45 -3.23 -3.84
C GLY A 428 -1.91 -2.80 -3.67
N MET A 429 -2.80 -3.63 -4.21
CA MET A 429 -4.25 -3.47 -4.17
C MET A 429 -4.87 -4.66 -3.44
N ASP A 430 -5.41 -4.43 -2.25
CA ASP A 430 -6.14 -5.42 -1.44
C ASP A 430 -7.65 -5.16 -1.52
N LEU A 431 -8.40 -6.19 -1.88
CA LEU A 431 -9.85 -6.16 -1.97
C LEU A 431 -10.38 -7.28 -1.05
N TYR A 432 -10.78 -6.90 0.16
CA TYR A 432 -11.25 -7.83 1.17
C TYR A 432 -12.76 -7.64 1.45
N PHE A 433 -13.58 -8.50 0.85
CA PHE A 433 -15.05 -8.41 0.92
C PHE A 433 -15.67 -9.43 1.87
N GLY A 434 -14.90 -9.98 2.81
CA GLY A 434 -15.35 -11.07 3.67
C GLY A 434 -16.47 -10.75 4.66
N TYR A 435 -16.92 -9.49 4.75
CA TYR A 435 -18.09 -9.07 5.52
C TYR A 435 -19.28 -8.63 4.66
N LEU A 436 -19.10 -8.50 3.35
CA LEU A 436 -20.22 -8.35 2.42
C LEU A 436 -20.80 -9.73 2.12
N ASP A 437 -22.10 -9.79 1.84
CA ASP A 437 -22.80 -11.03 1.55
C ASP A 437 -23.87 -10.85 0.47
N ALA A 438 -24.71 -11.85 0.21
CA ALA A 438 -25.70 -11.79 -0.86
C ALA A 438 -26.81 -10.75 -0.63
N THR A 439 -26.92 -10.18 0.58
CA THR A 439 -27.86 -9.09 0.91
C THR A 439 -27.25 -7.71 0.72
N SER A 440 -25.93 -7.63 0.55
CA SER A 440 -25.23 -6.38 0.29
C SER A 440 -25.58 -5.82 -1.08
N GLU A 441 -25.57 -4.49 -1.17
CA GLU A 441 -25.66 -3.78 -2.44
C GLU A 441 -24.55 -4.22 -3.40
N PRO A 442 -24.84 -4.39 -4.71
CA PRO A 442 -23.82 -4.80 -5.66
C PRO A 442 -22.64 -3.83 -5.73
N VAL A 443 -21.43 -4.38 -5.74
CA VAL A 443 -20.21 -3.56 -5.87
C VAL A 443 -19.97 -3.13 -7.33
N SER A 444 -19.36 -1.96 -7.50
CA SER A 444 -18.92 -1.47 -8.81
C SER A 444 -17.59 -0.74 -8.65
N ILE A 445 -16.51 -1.43 -9.04
CA ILE A 445 -15.13 -0.99 -8.81
C ILE A 445 -14.33 -1.13 -10.11
N THR A 446 -13.54 -0.11 -10.44
CA THR A 446 -12.62 -0.12 -11.58
C THR A 446 -11.26 0.41 -11.17
N PHE A 447 -10.20 -0.32 -11.51
CA PHE A 447 -8.83 0.17 -11.51
C PHE A 447 -8.39 0.35 -12.96
N ARG A 448 -7.94 1.55 -13.33
CA ARG A 448 -7.56 1.89 -14.70
C ARG A 448 -6.17 2.53 -14.76
N ARG A 449 -5.31 2.05 -15.65
CA ARG A 449 -3.94 2.59 -15.84
C ARG A 449 -3.15 2.68 -14.53
N CYS A 450 -3.36 1.70 -13.65
CA CYS A 450 -2.69 1.64 -12.35
C CYS A 450 -1.44 0.76 -12.41
N VAL A 451 -0.44 1.08 -11.59
CA VAL A 451 0.82 0.34 -11.50
C VAL A 451 1.02 -0.19 -10.08
N ALA A 452 1.13 -1.50 -9.93
CA ALA A 452 1.53 -2.14 -8.68
C ALA A 452 2.94 -2.72 -8.83
N ASN A 453 3.89 -2.30 -7.99
CA ASN A 453 5.30 -2.68 -8.13
C ASN A 453 5.98 -2.93 -6.77
N ASN A 454 6.95 -3.84 -6.71
CA ASN A 454 7.79 -4.08 -5.51
C ASN A 454 7.04 -4.38 -4.21
N ASN A 455 5.78 -4.82 -4.27
CA ASN A 455 5.01 -5.13 -3.08
C ASN A 455 5.44 -6.49 -2.50
N GLY A 456 5.49 -6.60 -1.17
CA GLY A 456 6.08 -7.75 -0.48
C GLY A 456 5.29 -9.06 -0.62
N TYR A 457 3.98 -8.96 -0.84
CA TYR A 457 3.06 -10.06 -1.20
C TYR A 457 2.54 -9.88 -2.63
N SER A 458 1.23 -9.99 -2.86
CA SER A 458 0.66 -9.92 -4.20
C SER A 458 0.47 -8.49 -4.68
N GLY A 459 0.64 -8.25 -5.99
CA GLY A 459 0.30 -6.97 -6.59
C GLY A 459 -1.20 -6.65 -6.47
N ILE A 460 -2.04 -7.59 -6.88
CA ILE A 460 -3.50 -7.57 -6.67
C ILE A 460 -3.89 -8.79 -5.85
N THR A 461 -4.67 -8.58 -4.78
CA THR A 461 -5.33 -9.66 -4.06
C THR A 461 -6.83 -9.40 -3.93
N PHE A 462 -7.61 -10.45 -4.06
CA PHE A 462 -9.06 -10.43 -3.98
C PHE A 462 -9.53 -11.59 -3.10
N MET A 463 -10.21 -11.28 -2.01
CA MET A 463 -10.72 -12.27 -1.06
C MET A 463 -12.16 -11.95 -0.68
N THR A 464 -13.07 -12.88 -0.95
CA THR A 464 -14.52 -12.72 -0.74
C THR A 464 -15.02 -13.27 0.59
N GLY A 465 -14.13 -13.72 1.48
CA GLY A 465 -14.46 -14.20 2.82
C GLY A 465 -14.05 -15.64 3.11
N THR A 466 -14.40 -16.13 4.30
CA THR A 466 -14.11 -17.51 4.73
C THR A 466 -15.24 -18.46 4.33
N SER A 467 -14.93 -19.77 4.28
CA SER A 467 -15.89 -20.83 3.97
C SER A 467 -17.17 -20.78 4.81
N LYS A 468 -17.01 -20.55 6.11
CA LYS A 468 -18.13 -20.40 7.05
C LYS A 468 -19.06 -19.26 6.65
N ARG A 469 -18.52 -18.07 6.40
CA ARG A 469 -19.34 -16.89 6.10
C ARG A 469 -20.06 -17.01 4.77
N ILE A 470 -19.33 -17.49 3.75
CA ILE A 470 -19.88 -17.68 2.41
C ILE A 470 -21.00 -18.73 2.43
N GLY A 471 -20.81 -19.86 3.11
CA GLY A 471 -21.82 -20.92 3.17
C GLY A 471 -23.11 -20.54 3.91
N GLU A 472 -23.04 -19.60 4.86
CA GLU A 472 -24.21 -19.14 5.62
C GLU A 472 -25.01 -18.04 4.89
N LYS A 473 -24.33 -17.14 4.17
CA LYS A 473 -24.94 -15.88 3.70
C LYS A 473 -24.76 -15.58 2.20
N GLY A 474 -24.02 -16.41 1.47
CA GLY A 474 -23.67 -16.16 0.07
C GLY A 474 -22.68 -15.01 -0.11
N GLN A 475 -22.39 -14.65 -1.37
CA GLN A 475 -21.46 -13.58 -1.72
C GLN A 475 -22.15 -12.36 -2.28
N VAL A 476 -21.52 -11.20 -2.07
CA VAL A 476 -21.92 -9.96 -2.73
C VAL A 476 -21.77 -10.07 -4.24
N LYS A 477 -22.72 -9.45 -4.95
CA LYS A 477 -22.76 -9.38 -6.41
C LYS A 477 -22.06 -8.12 -6.91
N GLY A 478 -21.91 -8.02 -8.23
CA GLY A 478 -21.43 -6.79 -8.87
C GLY A 478 -20.25 -7.02 -9.79
N THR A 479 -19.43 -5.99 -9.96
CA THR A 479 -18.33 -5.99 -10.94
C THR A 479 -17.06 -5.39 -10.34
N VAL A 480 -15.94 -6.04 -10.64
CA VAL A 480 -14.59 -5.51 -10.42
C VAL A 480 -13.81 -5.63 -11.71
N ALA A 481 -13.33 -4.49 -12.22
CA ALA A 481 -12.60 -4.41 -13.48
C ALA A 481 -11.20 -3.83 -13.28
N PHE A 482 -10.23 -4.41 -13.98
CA PHE A 482 -8.88 -3.90 -14.11
C PHE A 482 -8.62 -3.62 -15.60
N GLU A 483 -8.26 -2.38 -15.93
CA GLU A 483 -8.13 -1.88 -17.30
C GLU A 483 -6.77 -1.22 -17.48
N ASP A 484 -5.96 -1.69 -18.44
CA ASP A 484 -4.65 -1.09 -18.76
C ASP A 484 -3.68 -1.03 -17.55
N CYS A 485 -3.83 -1.94 -16.59
CA CYS A 485 -2.99 -1.98 -15.38
C CYS A 485 -1.70 -2.79 -15.58
N GLU A 486 -0.64 -2.38 -14.91
CA GLU A 486 0.65 -3.08 -14.86
C GLU A 486 0.96 -3.57 -13.45
N VAL A 487 1.32 -4.84 -13.32
CA VAL A 487 1.54 -5.49 -12.04
C VAL A 487 2.85 -6.26 -12.07
N HIS A 488 3.84 -5.77 -11.34
CA HIS A 488 5.12 -6.44 -11.14
C HIS A 488 5.13 -7.17 -9.80
N ALA A 489 5.24 -8.49 -9.86
CA ALA A 489 5.26 -9.36 -8.70
C ALA A 489 6.70 -9.65 -8.27
N ASN A 490 7.20 -8.88 -7.30
CA ASN A 490 8.50 -9.13 -6.63
C ASN A 490 8.34 -9.93 -5.32
N GLY A 491 7.12 -9.96 -4.79
CA GLY A 491 6.72 -10.70 -3.59
C GLY A 491 6.16 -12.07 -3.94
N GLU A 492 4.83 -12.18 -3.85
CA GLU A 492 4.09 -13.41 -4.16
C GLU A 492 3.57 -13.40 -5.60
N TYR A 493 2.27 -13.24 -5.81
CA TYR A 493 1.61 -13.37 -7.10
C TYR A 493 1.38 -11.99 -7.74
N ALA A 494 1.30 -11.92 -9.07
CA ALA A 494 0.79 -10.71 -9.70
C ALA A 494 -0.71 -10.56 -9.39
N LEU A 495 -1.46 -11.66 -9.49
CA LEU A 495 -2.88 -11.72 -9.18
C LEU A 495 -3.21 -12.90 -8.27
N LYS A 496 -3.88 -12.64 -7.15
CA LYS A 496 -4.36 -13.66 -6.21
C LYS A 496 -5.87 -13.54 -6.02
N LEU A 497 -6.61 -14.59 -6.40
CA LEU A 497 -8.07 -14.69 -6.23
C LEU A 497 -8.39 -15.81 -5.25
N VAL A 498 -9.12 -15.50 -4.18
CA VAL A 498 -9.45 -16.48 -3.13
C VAL A 498 -10.95 -16.47 -2.85
N ASN A 499 -11.52 -17.67 -2.85
CA ASN A 499 -12.89 -18.00 -2.48
C ASN A 499 -13.98 -17.39 -3.38
N HIS A 500 -13.68 -17.07 -4.64
CA HIS A 500 -14.63 -16.47 -5.58
C HIS A 500 -15.70 -17.46 -6.07
N THR A 501 -16.99 -17.26 -5.80
CA THR A 501 -18.09 -18.19 -6.19
C THR A 501 -18.88 -17.69 -7.41
N PRO A 502 -19.67 -18.57 -8.08
CA PRO A 502 -20.42 -18.22 -9.29
C PRO A 502 -21.52 -17.19 -9.09
N GLU A 503 -22.14 -17.17 -7.91
CA GLU A 503 -23.22 -16.25 -7.56
C GLU A 503 -22.70 -14.86 -7.16
N GLY A 504 -21.39 -14.71 -7.01
CA GLY A 504 -20.72 -13.48 -6.60
C GLY A 504 -20.50 -12.49 -7.74
N MET A 505 -19.33 -11.85 -7.73
CA MET A 505 -18.99 -10.78 -8.66
C MET A 505 -18.50 -11.28 -10.02
N HIS A 506 -18.58 -10.44 -11.04
CA HIS A 506 -17.81 -10.61 -12.27
C HIS A 506 -16.45 -9.94 -12.13
N LEU A 507 -15.37 -10.70 -12.36
CA LEU A 507 -13.99 -10.20 -12.36
C LEU A 507 -13.45 -10.14 -13.78
N SER A 508 -12.97 -8.97 -14.20
CA SER A 508 -12.46 -8.76 -15.55
C SER A 508 -11.12 -8.04 -15.58
N PHE A 509 -10.25 -8.48 -16.48
CA PHE A 509 -8.90 -7.95 -16.68
C PHE A 509 -8.68 -7.67 -18.17
N SER A 510 -8.61 -6.40 -18.54
CA SER A 510 -8.46 -5.95 -19.92
C SER A 510 -7.16 -5.19 -20.11
N ASN A 511 -6.36 -5.58 -21.10
CA ASN A 511 -5.07 -4.96 -21.43
C ASN A 511 -4.08 -4.90 -20.26
N CYS A 512 -4.14 -5.86 -19.33
CA CYS A 512 -3.28 -5.86 -18.16
C CYS A 512 -1.94 -6.56 -18.44
N LEU A 513 -0.87 -6.06 -17.83
CA LEU A 513 0.43 -6.72 -17.77
C LEU A 513 0.66 -7.33 -16.39
N PHE A 514 0.89 -8.64 -16.34
CA PHE A 514 1.29 -9.37 -15.14
C PHE A 514 2.75 -9.83 -15.30
N ASP A 515 3.69 -9.06 -14.75
CA ASP A 515 5.10 -9.43 -14.75
C ASP A 515 5.46 -10.20 -13.48
N ALA A 516 5.69 -11.50 -13.62
CA ALA A 516 6.05 -12.38 -12.52
C ALA A 516 7.45 -13.00 -12.69
N ARG A 517 8.33 -12.36 -13.47
CA ARG A 517 9.73 -12.82 -13.63
C ARG A 517 10.48 -12.83 -12.31
N GLU A 518 10.22 -11.83 -11.46
CA GLU A 518 10.84 -11.65 -10.13
C GLU A 518 10.01 -12.28 -8.99
N SER A 519 8.96 -13.03 -9.30
CA SER A 519 8.05 -13.59 -8.28
C SER A 519 8.74 -14.67 -7.45
N LYS A 520 8.48 -14.70 -6.13
CA LYS A 520 8.92 -15.80 -5.24
C LYS A 520 8.04 -17.04 -5.33
N ARG A 521 7.00 -17.01 -6.18
CA ARG A 521 6.08 -18.13 -6.43
C ARG A 521 6.35 -18.76 -7.78
N ASP A 522 5.85 -19.97 -7.99
CA ASP A 522 6.01 -20.72 -9.24
C ASP A 522 4.96 -20.38 -10.31
N SER A 523 4.07 -19.43 -10.01
CA SER A 523 2.98 -18.99 -10.88
C SER A 523 2.76 -17.47 -10.77
N ALA A 524 2.33 -16.85 -11.88
CA ALA A 524 1.96 -15.43 -11.88
C ALA A 524 0.58 -15.20 -11.23
N ILE A 525 -0.37 -16.08 -11.52
CA ILE A 525 -1.77 -15.98 -11.09
C ILE A 525 -2.10 -17.16 -10.17
N TYR A 526 -2.70 -16.89 -9.02
CA TYR A 526 -3.17 -17.90 -8.09
C TYR A 526 -4.68 -17.77 -7.90
N ILE A 527 -5.42 -18.86 -8.12
CA ILE A 527 -6.86 -18.92 -7.91
C ILE A 527 -7.16 -20.08 -6.97
N SER A 528 -7.79 -19.83 -5.82
CA SER A 528 -8.11 -20.88 -4.86
C SER A 528 -9.51 -20.76 -4.28
N ASN A 529 -10.31 -21.81 -4.47
CA ASN A 529 -11.53 -22.10 -3.73
C ASN A 529 -11.36 -23.37 -2.88
N ALA A 530 -10.14 -23.73 -2.50
CA ALA A 530 -9.87 -24.97 -1.77
C ALA A 530 -10.68 -25.10 -0.47
N GLN A 531 -10.99 -23.96 0.17
CA GLN A 531 -11.78 -23.92 1.41
C GLN A 531 -13.29 -24.02 1.16
N LEU A 532 -13.76 -23.91 -0.09
CA LEU A 532 -15.17 -23.91 -0.43
C LEU A 532 -15.58 -25.22 -1.12
N ALA A 533 -16.72 -25.77 -0.70
CA ALA A 533 -17.44 -26.77 -1.49
C ALA A 533 -18.29 -26.07 -2.57
N GLU A 534 -17.66 -25.17 -3.32
CA GLU A 534 -18.29 -24.34 -4.33
C GLU A 534 -17.41 -24.21 -5.57
N ASN A 535 -18.05 -23.98 -6.71
CA ASN A 535 -17.37 -23.75 -7.97
C ASN A 535 -16.63 -22.40 -7.96
N ILE A 536 -15.69 -22.24 -8.88
CA ILE A 536 -14.97 -20.97 -9.08
C ILE A 536 -15.83 -20.07 -9.96
N GLY A 537 -16.07 -18.85 -9.48
CA GLY A 537 -16.83 -17.82 -10.19
C GLY A 537 -16.19 -17.35 -11.49
N VAL A 538 -16.92 -16.53 -12.23
CA VAL A 538 -16.50 -16.11 -13.58
C VAL A 538 -15.32 -15.15 -13.52
N VAL A 539 -14.26 -15.48 -14.26
CA VAL A 539 -13.07 -14.63 -14.47
C VAL A 539 -12.86 -14.44 -15.97
N THR A 540 -12.62 -13.21 -16.41
CA THR A 540 -12.36 -12.91 -17.83
C THR A 540 -11.03 -12.19 -18.05
N PHE A 541 -10.30 -12.61 -19.08
CA PHE A 541 -9.07 -11.96 -19.53
C PHE A 541 -9.21 -11.51 -20.98
N LYS A 542 -8.95 -10.23 -21.26
CA LYS A 542 -9.00 -9.67 -22.61
C LYS A 542 -7.69 -8.96 -22.92
N ASN A 543 -6.97 -9.45 -23.94
CA ASN A 543 -5.74 -8.82 -24.42
C ASN A 543 -4.68 -8.57 -23.31
N SER A 544 -4.62 -9.45 -22.32
CA SER A 544 -3.69 -9.31 -21.19
C SER A 544 -2.44 -10.17 -21.41
N LYS A 545 -1.32 -9.72 -20.84
CA LYS A 545 0.00 -10.30 -21.03
C LYS A 545 0.57 -10.79 -19.71
N VAL A 546 1.27 -11.92 -19.72
CA VAL A 546 1.99 -12.46 -18.56
C VAL A 546 3.47 -12.64 -18.93
N LEU A 547 4.37 -12.09 -18.13
CA LEU A 547 5.81 -12.32 -18.26
C LEU A 547 6.25 -13.29 -17.18
N LEU A 548 6.98 -14.33 -17.57
CA LEU A 548 7.37 -15.43 -16.70
C LEU A 548 8.84 -15.76 -16.88
N ARG A 549 9.47 -16.26 -15.81
CA ARG A 549 10.71 -17.04 -15.93
C ARG A 549 10.44 -18.37 -16.65
N LYS A 550 11.47 -18.97 -17.21
CA LYS A 550 11.42 -20.20 -18.04
C LYS A 550 10.52 -21.31 -17.50
N ASP A 551 10.65 -21.65 -16.21
CA ASP A 551 9.94 -22.79 -15.60
C ASP A 551 8.67 -22.40 -14.82
N ALA A 552 8.29 -21.11 -14.84
CA ALA A 552 7.10 -20.66 -14.12
C ALA A 552 5.80 -20.97 -14.90
N LYS A 553 4.78 -21.34 -14.14
CA LYS A 553 3.42 -21.57 -14.60
C LYS A 553 2.73 -20.22 -14.85
N VAL A 554 1.80 -20.21 -15.79
CA VAL A 554 0.90 -19.05 -15.98
C VAL A 554 0.02 -18.88 -14.73
N MET A 555 -0.54 -19.99 -14.26
CA MET A 555 -1.52 -19.99 -13.19
C MET A 555 -1.46 -21.28 -12.36
N SER A 556 -1.65 -21.16 -11.05
CA SER A 556 -1.95 -22.27 -10.14
C SER A 556 -3.42 -22.16 -9.70
N VAL A 557 -4.13 -23.31 -9.68
CA VAL A 557 -5.56 -23.39 -9.34
C VAL A 557 -5.78 -24.47 -8.31
N GLU A 558 -6.42 -24.12 -7.20
CA GLU A 558 -6.84 -25.06 -6.16
C GLU A 558 -8.36 -25.05 -5.97
N SER A 559 -9.01 -26.21 -6.09
CA SER A 559 -10.44 -26.39 -5.81
C SER A 559 -10.69 -27.77 -5.20
N GLN A 560 -11.85 -27.92 -4.53
CA GLN A 560 -12.28 -29.23 -4.04
C GLN A 560 -12.67 -30.17 -5.20
N ARG A 561 -12.58 -31.49 -4.97
CA ARG A 561 -12.94 -32.48 -5.98
C ARG A 561 -14.39 -32.31 -6.44
N GLY A 562 -14.58 -32.29 -7.76
CA GLY A 562 -15.88 -32.06 -8.38
C GLY A 562 -16.23 -30.60 -8.60
N PHE A 563 -15.50 -29.67 -7.98
CA PHE A 563 -15.69 -28.23 -8.16
C PHE A 563 -14.64 -27.65 -9.09
N GLY A 564 -15.03 -26.64 -9.87
CA GLY A 564 -14.20 -26.09 -10.92
C GLY A 564 -14.74 -24.78 -11.49
N PHE A 565 -14.23 -24.34 -12.63
CA PHE A 565 -14.67 -23.09 -13.26
C PHE A 565 -16.04 -23.23 -13.91
N VAL A 566 -17.00 -22.40 -13.52
CA VAL A 566 -18.30 -22.35 -14.20
C VAL A 566 -18.17 -21.84 -15.64
N ASN A 567 -19.21 -22.12 -16.44
CA ASN A 567 -19.35 -21.56 -17.78
C ASN A 567 -19.33 -20.03 -17.72
N GLY A 568 -18.57 -19.40 -18.61
CA GLY A 568 -18.39 -17.95 -18.70
C GLY A 568 -16.95 -17.49 -18.47
N SER A 569 -16.15 -18.26 -17.74
CA SER A 569 -14.70 -18.02 -17.63
C SER A 569 -14.03 -18.17 -19.00
N SER A 570 -13.43 -17.09 -19.49
CA SER A 570 -13.01 -16.98 -20.88
C SER A 570 -11.87 -15.97 -21.07
N GLY A 571 -11.20 -16.05 -22.22
CA GLY A 571 -10.13 -15.14 -22.55
C GLY A 571 -8.88 -15.81 -23.09
N VAL A 572 -7.97 -14.98 -23.61
CA VAL A 572 -6.64 -15.40 -24.07
C VAL A 572 -5.61 -14.48 -23.44
N LEU A 573 -4.57 -15.10 -22.86
CA LEU A 573 -3.39 -14.41 -22.35
C LEU A 573 -2.24 -14.55 -23.34
N GLN A 574 -1.49 -13.49 -23.57
CA GLN A 574 -0.18 -13.59 -24.21
C GLN A 574 0.85 -13.91 -23.14
N VAL A 575 1.47 -15.08 -23.20
CA VAL A 575 2.44 -15.52 -22.19
C VAL A 575 3.82 -15.47 -22.80
N CYS A 576 4.73 -14.73 -22.18
CA CYS A 576 6.11 -14.59 -22.66
C CYS A 576 7.11 -15.15 -21.67
N ARG A 577 8.03 -15.99 -22.17
CA ARG A 577 9.16 -16.57 -21.44
C ARG A 577 10.42 -16.32 -22.24
N ASP A 578 11.43 -15.72 -21.62
CA ASP A 578 12.73 -15.43 -22.25
C ASP A 578 12.60 -14.77 -23.64
N GLY A 579 11.64 -13.84 -23.78
CA GLY A 579 11.39 -13.11 -25.03
C GLY A 579 10.50 -13.83 -26.07
N VAL A 580 10.20 -15.13 -25.87
CA VAL A 580 9.28 -15.89 -26.73
C VAL A 580 7.86 -15.82 -26.18
N CYS A 581 6.91 -15.40 -27.01
CA CYS A 581 5.52 -15.24 -26.61
C CYS A 581 4.60 -16.26 -27.29
N GLU A 582 3.71 -16.88 -26.51
CA GLU A 582 2.68 -17.81 -26.97
C GLU A 582 1.28 -17.38 -26.50
N LYS A 583 0.24 -17.92 -27.13
CA LYS A 583 -1.14 -17.73 -26.67
C LYS A 583 -1.50 -18.80 -25.66
N PHE A 584 -1.96 -18.39 -24.48
CA PHE A 584 -2.58 -19.25 -23.49
C PHE A 584 -4.10 -19.03 -23.52
N ASP A 585 -4.84 -20.03 -24.00
CA ASP A 585 -6.30 -20.02 -24.02
C ASP A 585 -6.86 -20.34 -22.64
N PHE A 586 -7.22 -19.30 -21.89
CA PHE A 586 -7.79 -19.43 -20.55
C PHE A 586 -9.17 -20.09 -20.60
N GLY A 587 -9.98 -19.82 -21.63
CA GLY A 587 -11.29 -20.46 -21.78
C GLY A 587 -11.18 -21.98 -21.95
N LYS A 588 -10.26 -22.45 -22.78
CA LYS A 588 -9.96 -23.89 -22.92
C LYS A 588 -9.40 -24.46 -21.63
N PHE A 589 -8.48 -23.76 -20.97
CA PHE A 589 -7.93 -24.17 -19.67
C PHE A 589 -9.03 -24.33 -18.60
N ALA A 590 -9.94 -23.35 -18.48
CA ALA A 590 -11.07 -23.39 -17.57
C ALA A 590 -12.00 -24.58 -17.86
N LYS A 591 -12.30 -24.87 -19.13
CA LYS A 591 -13.12 -26.03 -19.53
C LYS A 591 -12.50 -27.37 -19.13
N THR A 592 -11.18 -27.53 -19.17
CA THR A 592 -10.52 -28.77 -18.68
C THR A 592 -10.71 -28.99 -17.17
N ARG A 593 -11.07 -27.93 -16.44
CA ARG A 593 -11.35 -27.90 -15.01
C ARG A 593 -12.81 -27.50 -14.74
N ALA A 594 -13.73 -27.86 -15.62
CA ALA A 594 -15.14 -27.62 -15.41
C ALA A 594 -15.68 -28.43 -14.22
N PRO A 595 -16.75 -27.95 -13.55
CA PRO A 595 -17.44 -28.68 -12.50
C PRO A 595 -17.82 -30.09 -12.95
N ARG A 596 -17.69 -31.05 -12.04
CA ARG A 596 -18.15 -32.43 -12.20
C ARG A 596 -19.14 -32.72 -11.07
N PRO A 597 -20.42 -32.35 -11.22
CA PRO A 597 -21.42 -32.40 -10.15
C PRO A 597 -21.53 -33.79 -9.50
N GLU A 598 -21.47 -34.86 -10.31
CA GLU A 598 -21.49 -36.24 -9.82
C GLU A 598 -20.33 -36.53 -8.85
N MET A 599 -19.13 -36.03 -9.15
CA MET A 599 -17.98 -36.16 -8.26
C MET A 599 -18.14 -35.29 -7.01
N ALA A 600 -18.70 -34.08 -7.15
CA ALA A 600 -18.93 -33.19 -6.01
C ALA A 600 -19.93 -33.79 -5.00
N VAL A 601 -20.98 -34.46 -5.48
CA VAL A 601 -21.95 -35.18 -4.62
C VAL A 601 -21.28 -36.35 -3.89
N ARG A 602 -20.44 -37.12 -4.58
CA ARG A 602 -19.77 -38.30 -4.03
C ARG A 602 -18.68 -37.98 -3.00
N PHE A 603 -18.20 -36.73 -2.99
CA PHE A 603 -17.27 -36.18 -2.00
C PHE A 603 -17.91 -35.09 -1.11
N LYS A 604 -19.24 -34.94 -1.17
CA LYS A 604 -19.96 -33.93 -0.39
C LYS A 604 -19.65 -34.16 1.08
N ARG A 605 -19.49 -33.06 1.84
CA ARG A 605 -19.09 -33.03 3.26
C ARG A 605 -19.91 -34.08 4.03
N ASN A 606 -19.35 -35.28 4.22
CA ASN A 606 -20.04 -36.36 4.90
C ASN A 606 -20.29 -35.89 6.34
N THR A 607 -21.54 -35.57 6.66
CA THR A 607 -21.96 -35.26 8.03
C THR A 607 -21.87 -36.55 8.83
N VAL A 608 -20.76 -36.72 9.54
CA VAL A 608 -20.63 -37.82 10.50
C VAL A 608 -21.62 -37.55 11.63
N ASP A 609 -22.59 -38.44 11.81
CA ASP A 609 -23.40 -38.45 13.02
C ASP A 609 -22.55 -39.05 14.15
N PHE A 610 -21.83 -38.17 14.86
CA PHE A 610 -20.93 -38.57 15.94
C PHE A 610 -21.68 -39.25 17.11
N SER A 611 -23.00 -39.06 17.24
CA SER A 611 -23.80 -39.73 18.27
C SER A 611 -23.99 -41.22 17.99
N ARG A 612 -23.83 -41.65 16.73
CA ARG A 612 -23.97 -43.03 16.27
C ARG A 612 -22.63 -43.74 16.08
N LEU A 613 -21.55 -43.21 16.65
CA LEU A 613 -20.26 -43.90 16.62
C LEU A 613 -20.17 -44.94 17.74
N GLU A 614 -19.75 -46.14 17.36
CA GLU A 614 -19.49 -47.26 18.23
C GLU A 614 -18.20 -47.03 19.01
N ILE A 615 -18.25 -47.29 20.31
CA ILE A 615 -17.12 -47.05 21.21
C ILE A 615 -16.42 -48.36 21.49
N PHE A 616 -15.11 -48.38 21.28
CA PHE A 616 -14.27 -49.50 21.65
C PHE A 616 -13.15 -49.04 22.59
N ALA A 617 -12.96 -49.81 23.66
CA ALA A 617 -11.76 -49.80 24.49
C ALA A 617 -10.83 -50.92 24.00
N PRO A 618 -9.94 -50.66 23.02
CA PRO A 618 -8.97 -51.66 22.59
C PRO A 618 -8.09 -52.11 23.76
N LYS A 619 -7.81 -53.42 23.84
CA LYS A 619 -7.03 -54.01 24.95
C LYS A 619 -5.58 -53.48 25.03
N ALA A 620 -5.04 -52.96 23.93
CA ALA A 620 -3.74 -52.29 23.86
C ALA A 620 -3.66 -51.41 22.61
N LEU A 621 -3.17 -50.17 22.78
CA LEU A 621 -2.77 -49.26 21.70
C LEU A 621 -1.32 -48.84 21.90
N LYS A 622 -0.59 -48.63 20.80
CA LYS A 622 0.82 -48.23 20.83
C LYS A 622 0.99 -46.72 21.07
N GLY A 623 -0.04 -45.92 20.82
CA GLY A 623 0.05 -44.47 20.81
C GLY A 623 0.81 -43.93 19.59
N GLU A 624 0.54 -44.47 18.40
CA GLU A 624 1.18 -44.00 17.17
C GLU A 624 0.83 -42.53 16.88
N TRP A 625 1.86 -41.75 16.56
CA TRP A 625 1.71 -40.33 16.28
C TRP A 625 1.07 -40.10 14.91
N THR A 626 0.13 -39.17 14.83
CA THR A 626 -0.34 -38.60 13.57
C THR A 626 0.83 -38.01 12.76
N PRO A 627 0.67 -37.81 11.44
CA PRO A 627 1.59 -36.94 10.71
C PRO A 627 1.54 -35.51 11.27
N GLU A 628 2.46 -34.67 10.80
CA GLU A 628 2.39 -33.23 11.01
C GLU A 628 1.20 -32.64 10.25
N LEU A 629 0.30 -31.97 10.96
CA LEU A 629 -0.88 -31.32 10.41
C LEU A 629 -0.71 -29.81 10.43
N LEU A 630 -0.91 -29.15 9.29
CA LEU A 630 -0.59 -27.72 9.06
C LEU A 630 -1.80 -26.78 9.16
N SER A 631 -3.02 -27.32 9.02
CA SER A 631 -4.28 -26.56 8.97
C SER A 631 -5.22 -27.00 10.08
N GLY A 632 -6.37 -26.32 10.20
CA GLY A 632 -7.42 -26.73 11.13
C GLY A 632 -7.87 -28.17 10.88
N PHE A 633 -8.03 -28.96 11.94
CA PHE A 633 -8.52 -30.34 11.85
C PHE A 633 -9.31 -30.73 13.10
N VAL A 634 -10.12 -31.79 12.98
CA VAL A 634 -10.90 -32.32 14.10
C VAL A 634 -10.37 -33.70 14.45
N TYR A 635 -10.02 -33.90 15.72
CA TYR A 635 -9.68 -35.21 16.26
C TYR A 635 -10.86 -35.75 17.07
N VAL A 636 -11.35 -36.94 16.68
CA VAL A 636 -12.46 -37.63 17.36
C VAL A 636 -11.87 -38.63 18.34
N LEU A 637 -12.34 -38.61 19.58
CA LEU A 637 -11.91 -39.50 20.65
C LEU A 637 -13.11 -40.18 21.29
N ALA A 638 -13.06 -41.51 21.43
CA ALA A 638 -14.11 -42.27 22.09
C ALA A 638 -13.79 -42.46 23.57
N ALA A 639 -14.76 -42.24 24.47
CA ALA A 639 -14.60 -42.45 25.90
C ALA A 639 -15.56 -43.57 26.36
N PRO A 640 -15.11 -44.83 26.46
CA PRO A 640 -15.98 -45.98 26.81
C PRO A 640 -16.65 -45.85 28.18
N CYS A 641 -15.99 -45.22 29.14
CA CYS A 641 -16.50 -44.97 30.48
C CYS A 641 -16.02 -43.61 31.00
N ALA A 642 -16.66 -43.12 32.06
CA ALA A 642 -16.16 -41.96 32.80
C ALA A 642 -14.75 -42.25 33.35
N GLY A 643 -13.86 -41.26 33.28
CA GLY A 643 -12.45 -41.44 33.62
C GLY A 643 -11.55 -40.42 32.93
N GLU A 644 -10.24 -40.56 33.10
CA GLU A 644 -9.26 -39.68 32.47
C GLU A 644 -8.60 -40.35 31.26
N TYR A 645 -8.56 -39.64 30.14
CA TYR A 645 -7.92 -40.08 28.89
C TYR A 645 -6.82 -39.10 28.50
N GLU A 646 -5.60 -39.60 28.28
CA GLU A 646 -4.47 -38.75 27.90
C GLU A 646 -4.40 -38.58 26.38
N VAL A 647 -4.32 -37.32 25.94
CA VAL A 647 -4.04 -36.95 24.56
C VAL A 647 -2.74 -36.17 24.53
N LYS A 648 -1.74 -36.73 23.86
CA LYS A 648 -0.40 -36.16 23.75
C LYS A 648 -0.28 -35.35 22.46
N PHE A 649 0.37 -34.21 22.54
CA PHE A 649 0.64 -33.29 21.45
C PHE A 649 2.14 -33.11 21.30
N LYS A 650 2.60 -33.06 20.05
CA LYS A 650 3.90 -32.56 19.65
C LYS A 650 3.66 -31.45 18.65
N SER A 651 4.14 -30.25 18.96
CA SER A 651 3.97 -29.11 18.06
C SER A 651 5.27 -28.35 17.89
N ARG A 652 5.38 -27.63 16.76
CA ARG A 652 6.50 -26.74 16.47
C ARG A 652 6.09 -25.71 15.43
N HIS A 653 6.76 -24.57 15.43
CA HIS A 653 6.64 -23.59 14.35
C HIS A 653 7.51 -23.97 13.15
N LEU A 654 7.00 -23.78 11.92
CA LEU A 654 7.80 -23.95 10.69
C LEU A 654 8.83 -22.83 10.47
N ARG A 655 8.86 -21.81 11.33
CA ARG A 655 9.82 -20.69 11.34
C ARG A 655 10.22 -20.38 12.78
N GLN A 656 11.27 -19.57 12.98
CA GLN A 656 11.66 -19.08 14.30
C GLN A 656 10.58 -18.14 14.87
N MET A 657 9.59 -18.72 15.56
CA MET A 657 8.56 -18.05 16.33
C MET A 657 8.42 -18.79 17.68
N GLN A 658 7.95 -18.08 18.71
CA GLN A 658 7.76 -18.63 20.05
C GLN A 658 6.30 -18.42 20.49
N GLY A 659 5.81 -19.29 21.37
CA GLY A 659 4.48 -19.18 21.98
C GLY A 659 3.52 -20.31 21.58
N VAL A 660 2.23 -19.98 21.51
CA VAL A 660 1.14 -20.94 21.24
C VAL A 660 1.18 -21.39 19.77
N CYS A 661 1.35 -22.70 19.56
CA CYS A 661 1.35 -23.35 18.24
C CYS A 661 -0.06 -23.63 17.71
N GLY A 662 -1.07 -23.69 18.59
CA GLY A 662 -2.47 -23.88 18.19
C GLY A 662 -3.43 -23.76 19.35
N VAL A 663 -4.73 -23.70 19.04
CA VAL A 663 -5.80 -23.70 20.05
C VAL A 663 -6.70 -24.90 19.77
N ALA A 664 -7.05 -25.66 20.80
CA ALA A 664 -8.00 -26.75 20.73
C ALA A 664 -9.32 -26.36 21.40
N GLN A 665 -10.41 -26.45 20.66
CA GLN A 665 -11.77 -26.37 21.18
C GLN A 665 -12.28 -27.78 21.48
N LEU A 666 -12.71 -28.05 22.72
CA LEU A 666 -13.29 -29.31 23.11
C LEU A 666 -14.81 -29.26 22.98
N LEU A 667 -15.36 -30.21 22.23
CA LEU A 667 -16.80 -30.41 22.06
C LEU A 667 -17.17 -31.85 22.41
N ASP A 668 -18.43 -32.10 22.73
CA ASP A 668 -18.97 -33.47 22.75
C ASP A 668 -19.45 -33.95 21.37
N GLY A 669 -19.93 -35.19 21.33
CA GLY A 669 -20.49 -35.82 20.12
C GLY A 669 -21.71 -35.13 19.54
N VAL A 670 -22.46 -34.32 20.29
CA VAL A 670 -23.60 -33.54 19.75
C VAL A 670 -23.22 -32.08 19.47
N GLY A 671 -22.02 -31.67 19.87
CA GLY A 671 -21.46 -30.34 19.60
C GLY A 671 -21.65 -29.31 20.70
N THR A 672 -21.95 -29.75 21.92
CA THR A 672 -21.88 -28.89 23.10
C THR A 672 -20.44 -28.43 23.32
N ASP A 673 -20.24 -27.13 23.51
CA ASP A 673 -18.95 -26.55 23.88
C ASP A 673 -18.59 -26.89 25.33
N LEU A 674 -17.43 -27.53 25.53
CA LEU A 674 -16.91 -27.95 26.83
C LEU A 674 -15.66 -27.15 27.27
N GLY A 675 -15.30 -26.10 26.52
CA GLY A 675 -14.15 -25.24 26.76
C GLY A 675 -13.01 -25.42 25.77
N SER A 676 -11.96 -24.62 25.92
CA SER A 676 -10.79 -24.61 25.04
C SER A 676 -9.47 -24.55 25.81
N PHE A 677 -8.38 -24.90 25.13
CA PHE A 677 -7.03 -24.81 25.68
C PHE A 677 -5.99 -24.52 24.59
N ASP A 678 -4.89 -23.89 25.01
CA ASP A 678 -3.75 -23.61 24.14
C ASP A 678 -2.82 -24.83 24.02
N ILE A 679 -2.30 -25.04 22.83
CA ILE A 679 -1.27 -26.02 22.52
C ILE A 679 0.07 -25.27 22.41
N PRO A 680 0.96 -25.39 23.40
CA PRO A 680 2.25 -24.72 23.37
C PRO A 680 3.22 -25.41 22.39
N ASP A 681 4.23 -24.68 21.95
CA ASP A 681 5.39 -25.24 21.24
C ASP A 681 6.06 -26.36 22.06
N GLY A 682 6.45 -27.46 21.41
CA GLY A 682 7.03 -28.64 22.05
C GLY A 682 6.02 -29.73 22.40
N GLU A 683 6.28 -30.46 23.49
CA GLU A 683 5.43 -31.55 23.98
C GLU A 683 4.41 -31.06 25.01
N PHE A 684 3.15 -31.45 24.83
CA PHE A 684 2.05 -31.11 25.73
C PHE A 684 1.11 -32.30 25.91
N THR A 685 0.61 -32.53 27.13
CA THR A 685 -0.37 -33.59 27.39
C THR A 685 -1.65 -32.98 27.95
N TYR A 686 -2.75 -33.19 27.25
CA TYR A 686 -4.08 -32.84 27.72
C TYR A 686 -4.72 -34.07 28.38
N ARG A 687 -5.31 -33.89 29.56
CA ARG A 687 -6.06 -34.93 30.26
C ARG A 687 -7.55 -34.64 30.12
N LEU A 688 -8.21 -35.39 29.24
CA LEU A 688 -9.65 -35.31 29.07
C LEU A 688 -10.32 -36.01 30.25
N LYS A 689 -11.12 -35.27 31.02
CA LYS A 689 -11.99 -35.83 32.05
C LYS A 689 -13.33 -36.19 31.43
N ALA A 690 -13.52 -37.46 31.10
CA ALA A 690 -14.77 -37.95 30.57
C ALA A 690 -15.79 -38.14 31.69
N ASP A 691 -17.00 -37.60 31.51
CA ASP A 691 -18.06 -37.55 32.51
C ASP A 691 -19.28 -38.39 32.12
N GLY A 692 -19.05 -39.47 31.38
CA GLY A 692 -20.08 -40.38 30.90
C GLY A 692 -20.55 -40.08 29.47
N ARG A 693 -20.12 -38.96 28.86
CA ARG A 693 -20.25 -38.77 27.41
C ARG A 693 -19.32 -39.73 26.68
N LYS A 694 -19.80 -40.16 25.51
CA LYS A 694 -19.27 -41.29 24.76
C LYS A 694 -18.25 -40.91 23.69
N ILE A 695 -18.40 -39.72 23.11
CA ILE A 695 -17.57 -39.18 22.04
C ILE A 695 -17.22 -37.74 22.37
N TYR A 696 -15.96 -37.40 22.16
CA TYR A 696 -15.41 -36.05 22.28
C TYR A 696 -14.74 -35.66 20.96
N ARG A 697 -14.77 -34.36 20.66
CA ARG A 697 -14.16 -33.78 19.46
C ARG A 697 -13.21 -32.67 19.90
N LEU A 698 -11.98 -32.72 19.42
CA LEU A 698 -11.00 -31.65 19.55
C LEU A 698 -10.90 -30.94 18.21
N GLU A 699 -11.54 -29.79 18.08
CA GLU A 699 -11.38 -28.93 16.91
C GLU A 699 -10.14 -28.06 17.10
N ILE A 700 -9.08 -28.37 16.36
CA ILE A 700 -7.75 -27.81 16.57
C ILE A 700 -7.46 -26.82 15.45
N ALA A 701 -7.08 -25.60 15.81
CA ALA A 701 -6.66 -24.55 14.90
C ALA A 701 -5.18 -24.20 15.15
N PRO A 702 -4.25 -24.68 14.32
CA PRO A 702 -2.86 -24.24 14.36
C PRO A 702 -2.75 -22.71 14.21
N LYS A 703 -1.84 -22.10 14.97
CA LYS A 703 -1.54 -20.66 14.96
C LYS A 703 -0.10 -20.44 14.50
N ASN A 704 0.19 -19.26 13.95
CA ASN A 704 1.55 -18.85 13.61
C ASN A 704 2.33 -19.86 12.75
N ARG A 705 1.69 -20.57 11.81
CA ARG A 705 2.32 -21.65 11.02
C ARG A 705 2.87 -22.80 11.90
N GLY A 706 2.22 -23.08 13.01
CA GLY A 706 2.44 -24.28 13.81
C GLY A 706 2.05 -25.53 13.01
N VAL A 707 2.83 -26.59 13.19
CA VAL A 707 2.45 -27.96 12.82
C VAL A 707 2.20 -28.76 14.08
N ILE A 708 1.16 -29.59 14.07
CA ILE A 708 0.72 -30.33 15.26
C ILE A 708 0.63 -31.81 14.92
N ARG A 709 1.17 -32.64 15.80
CA ARG A 709 1.00 -34.10 15.84
C ARG A 709 0.29 -34.48 17.13
N MET A 710 -0.52 -35.53 17.07
CA MET A 710 -1.23 -36.06 18.21
C MET A 710 -0.94 -37.54 18.39
N SER A 711 -1.05 -38.01 19.63
CA SER A 711 -1.00 -39.42 19.98
C SER A 711 -1.97 -39.67 21.12
N ASN A 712 -2.65 -40.82 21.05
CA ASN A 712 -3.54 -41.31 22.08
C ASN A 712 -3.37 -42.83 22.17
N SER A 713 -3.10 -43.32 23.38
CA SER A 713 -2.90 -44.74 23.68
C SER A 713 -4.03 -45.32 24.54
N SER A 714 -5.06 -44.55 24.87
CA SER A 714 -6.03 -44.92 25.90
C SER A 714 -7.32 -45.51 25.33
N THR A 715 -7.65 -45.24 24.06
CA THR A 715 -8.96 -45.57 23.48
C THR A 715 -9.01 -45.38 21.97
N SER A 716 -10.11 -45.78 21.31
CA SER A 716 -10.32 -45.53 19.89
C SER A 716 -10.36 -44.02 19.57
N GLY A 717 -9.75 -43.64 18.45
CA GLY A 717 -9.60 -42.24 18.08
C GLY A 717 -9.07 -42.08 16.66
N GLY A 718 -9.35 -40.95 16.04
CA GLY A 718 -8.89 -40.68 14.69
C GLY A 718 -9.13 -39.24 14.25
N ILE A 719 -8.47 -38.87 13.16
CA ILE A 719 -8.64 -37.57 12.52
C ILE A 719 -9.86 -37.65 11.61
N LEU A 720 -10.80 -36.72 11.79
CA LEU A 720 -11.82 -36.48 10.80
C LEU A 720 -11.19 -35.78 9.60
N PHE A 721 -10.98 -36.53 8.52
CA PHE A 721 -10.50 -35.96 7.27
C PHE A 721 -11.64 -35.23 6.58
N SER A 722 -11.69 -33.93 6.85
CA SER A 722 -12.55 -32.98 6.16
C SER A 722 -11.74 -32.19 5.12
N ASN A 723 -12.43 -31.34 4.37
CA ASN A 723 -11.83 -30.56 3.28
C ASN A 723 -10.76 -29.55 3.74
N GLU A 724 -10.60 -29.35 5.05
CA GLU A 724 -9.61 -28.45 5.63
C GLU A 724 -8.34 -29.16 6.10
N THR A 725 -8.30 -30.50 6.19
CA THR A 725 -7.16 -31.24 6.77
C THR A 725 -5.99 -31.35 5.79
N ARG A 726 -4.83 -30.80 6.17
CA ARG A 726 -3.58 -30.80 5.39
C ARG A 726 -2.50 -31.61 6.09
N ILE A 727 -2.03 -32.67 5.44
CA ILE A 727 -0.88 -33.48 5.89
C ILE A 727 0.39 -32.84 5.36
N PHE A 728 1.34 -32.53 6.23
CA PHE A 728 2.62 -31.92 5.89
C PHE A 728 3.77 -32.94 5.94
N SER A 729 4.21 -33.37 4.76
CA SER A 729 5.37 -34.23 4.49
C SER A 729 5.38 -35.57 5.25
N GLY A 730 6.01 -36.58 4.66
CA GLY A 730 6.20 -37.83 5.38
C GLY A 730 6.40 -39.02 4.45
N GLU A 731 7.13 -39.99 4.97
CA GLU A 731 7.30 -41.29 4.33
C GLU A 731 6.49 -42.33 5.08
N ASN A 732 5.96 -43.30 4.34
CA ASN A 732 5.23 -44.47 4.85
C ASN A 732 4.09 -44.15 5.84
N GLN A 733 3.38 -43.02 5.64
CA GLN A 733 2.25 -42.68 6.49
C GLN A 733 1.09 -43.65 6.23
N THR A 734 0.57 -44.25 7.29
CA THR A 734 -0.49 -45.26 7.18
C THR A 734 -1.69 -44.86 8.01
N PHE A 735 -2.87 -44.93 7.39
CA PHE A 735 -4.15 -44.67 8.01
C PHE A 735 -5.08 -45.86 7.86
N TYR A 736 -5.96 -46.01 8.84
CA TYR A 736 -6.99 -47.03 8.87
C TYR A 736 -8.35 -46.37 9.05
N PHE A 737 -9.34 -46.82 8.29
CA PHE A 737 -10.71 -46.29 8.37
C PHE A 737 -11.73 -47.40 8.13
N HIS A 738 -12.97 -47.16 8.55
CA HIS A 738 -14.05 -48.14 8.46
C HIS A 738 -14.92 -47.94 7.22
N VAL A 739 -15.24 -49.05 6.57
CA VAL A 739 -16.24 -49.12 5.50
C VAL A 739 -17.41 -50.00 5.98
N PRO A 740 -18.64 -49.45 6.04
CA PRO A 740 -19.79 -50.15 6.60
C PRO A 740 -20.26 -51.31 5.72
N GLN A 741 -21.04 -52.21 6.31
CA GLN A 741 -21.72 -53.26 5.54
C GLN A 741 -22.72 -52.63 4.55
N GLY A 742 -22.77 -53.16 3.33
CA GLY A 742 -23.64 -52.64 2.28
C GLY A 742 -23.10 -51.42 1.53
N ALA A 743 -21.89 -50.94 1.89
CA ALA A 743 -21.17 -49.96 1.08
C ALA A 743 -21.05 -50.44 -0.37
N LYS A 744 -21.37 -49.58 -1.32
CA LYS A 744 -21.22 -49.79 -2.76
C LYS A 744 -19.95 -49.15 -3.27
N GLU A 745 -19.42 -48.17 -2.53
CA GLU A 745 -18.31 -47.36 -3.00
C GLU A 745 -17.43 -46.80 -1.89
N VAL A 746 -16.11 -46.81 -2.14
CA VAL A 746 -15.09 -46.14 -1.33
C VAL A 746 -14.30 -45.23 -2.25
N LEU A 747 -14.23 -43.94 -1.92
CA LEU A 747 -13.41 -42.96 -2.64
C LEU A 747 -12.42 -42.28 -1.71
N VAL A 748 -11.20 -42.14 -2.17
CA VAL A 748 -10.15 -41.37 -1.50
C VAL A 748 -9.58 -40.36 -2.49
N GLY A 749 -9.96 -39.10 -2.32
CA GLY A 749 -9.43 -37.98 -3.07
C GLY A 749 -8.10 -37.55 -2.46
N VAL A 750 -7.02 -37.73 -3.22
CA VAL A 750 -5.70 -37.20 -2.89
C VAL A 750 -5.45 -35.97 -3.76
N ASN A 751 -5.23 -34.81 -3.14
CA ASN A 751 -4.89 -33.57 -3.84
C ASN A 751 -3.59 -33.00 -3.29
N GLN A 752 -2.88 -32.23 -4.12
CA GLN A 752 -1.60 -31.62 -3.81
C GLN A 752 -1.33 -30.47 -4.77
N ASP A 753 -0.45 -29.54 -4.38
CA ASP A 753 -0.02 -28.44 -5.24
C ASP A 753 1.45 -28.60 -5.61
N GLY A 754 1.72 -29.18 -6.78
CA GLY A 754 3.05 -29.24 -7.39
C GLY A 754 4.10 -30.10 -6.67
N CYS A 755 3.78 -30.68 -5.52
CA CYS A 755 4.64 -31.62 -4.81
C CYS A 755 4.39 -33.06 -5.25
N ASP A 756 5.41 -33.89 -5.12
CA ASP A 756 5.33 -35.32 -5.40
C ASP A 756 4.67 -36.04 -4.22
N ALA A 757 3.66 -36.85 -4.51
CA ALA A 757 3.05 -37.76 -3.55
C ALA A 757 2.63 -39.06 -4.24
N SER A 758 2.52 -40.13 -3.45
CA SER A 758 2.00 -41.45 -3.86
C SER A 758 1.05 -41.98 -2.80
N ALA A 759 0.09 -42.80 -3.21
CA ALA A 759 -0.91 -43.36 -2.30
C ALA A 759 -1.39 -44.75 -2.74
N LYS A 760 -1.77 -45.61 -1.79
CA LYS A 760 -2.35 -46.94 -2.04
C LYS A 760 -3.60 -47.14 -1.20
N LEU A 761 -4.67 -47.61 -1.84
CA LEU A 761 -5.92 -48.00 -1.18
C LEU A 761 -5.98 -49.52 -1.08
N ILE A 762 -6.08 -50.02 0.14
CA ILE A 762 -5.99 -51.46 0.45
C ILE A 762 -7.28 -51.88 1.17
N ASP A 763 -7.90 -52.95 0.67
CA ASP A 763 -9.12 -53.51 1.24
C ASP A 763 -8.84 -54.32 2.54
N PRO A 764 -9.87 -54.78 3.26
CA PRO A 764 -9.71 -55.53 4.51
C PRO A 764 -8.97 -56.86 4.37
N SER A 765 -8.90 -57.44 3.15
CA SER A 765 -8.15 -58.67 2.86
C SER A 765 -6.65 -58.44 2.68
N GLY A 766 -6.23 -57.16 2.56
CA GLY A 766 -4.85 -56.78 2.28
C GLY A 766 -4.55 -56.58 0.79
N LYS A 767 -5.57 -56.64 -0.08
CA LYS A 767 -5.40 -56.41 -1.52
C LYS A 767 -5.35 -54.91 -1.82
N VAL A 768 -4.35 -54.47 -2.58
CA VAL A 768 -4.33 -53.12 -3.18
C VAL A 768 -5.42 -53.08 -4.26
N VAL A 769 -6.44 -52.25 -4.05
CA VAL A 769 -7.57 -52.13 -4.99
C VAL A 769 -7.44 -50.93 -5.93
N ASP A 770 -6.66 -49.92 -5.54
CA ASP A 770 -6.29 -48.80 -6.39
C ASP A 770 -5.00 -48.14 -5.86
N GLU A 771 -4.23 -47.51 -6.74
CA GLU A 771 -3.00 -46.81 -6.37
C GLU A 771 -2.74 -45.55 -7.21
N MET A 772 -2.07 -44.60 -6.57
CA MET A 772 -1.56 -43.37 -7.14
C MET A 772 -0.03 -43.46 -7.16
N PRO A 773 0.61 -43.57 -8.34
CA PRO A 773 2.06 -43.56 -8.42
C PRO A 773 2.63 -42.22 -7.95
N LEU A 774 3.94 -42.14 -7.72
CA LEU A 774 4.59 -40.89 -7.36
C LEU A 774 4.45 -39.87 -8.51
N GLN A 775 3.65 -38.84 -8.29
CA GLN A 775 3.34 -37.82 -9.30
C GLN A 775 3.01 -36.48 -8.65
N LYS A 776 2.82 -35.42 -9.46
CA LYS A 776 2.50 -34.05 -9.04
C LYS A 776 1.03 -33.65 -9.23
N VAL A 777 0.21 -34.55 -9.75
CA VAL A 777 -1.20 -34.34 -10.03
C VAL A 777 -2.01 -35.23 -9.10
N GLY A 778 -2.96 -34.65 -8.37
CA GLY A 778 -3.79 -35.43 -7.47
C GLY A 778 -4.64 -36.47 -8.22
N GLN A 779 -4.91 -37.61 -7.60
CA GLN A 779 -5.80 -38.67 -8.10
C GLN A 779 -6.93 -38.99 -7.10
N THR A 780 -8.05 -39.50 -7.62
CA THR A 780 -9.05 -40.17 -6.79
C THR A 780 -8.79 -41.67 -6.84
N LEU A 781 -8.43 -42.27 -5.71
CA LEU A 781 -8.43 -43.72 -5.54
C LEU A 781 -9.86 -44.19 -5.31
N LYS A 782 -10.26 -45.30 -5.93
CA LYS A 782 -11.64 -45.79 -5.85
C LYS A 782 -11.75 -47.31 -5.81
N CYS A 783 -12.74 -47.79 -5.08
CA CYS A 783 -13.28 -49.13 -5.21
C CYS A 783 -14.80 -49.02 -5.27
N ALA A 784 -15.42 -49.53 -6.32
CA ALA A 784 -16.87 -49.48 -6.50
C ALA A 784 -17.38 -50.81 -7.07
N SER A 785 -18.54 -51.26 -6.58
CA SER A 785 -19.15 -52.53 -6.99
C SER A 785 -20.66 -52.48 -6.77
N GLU A 786 -21.44 -52.86 -7.79
CA GLU A 786 -22.90 -52.96 -7.68
C GLU A 786 -23.35 -54.02 -6.66
N LYS A 787 -22.52 -55.05 -6.45
CA LYS A 787 -22.74 -56.12 -5.46
C LYS A 787 -22.28 -55.72 -4.05
N GLY A 788 -21.76 -54.51 -3.87
CA GLY A 788 -21.12 -54.04 -2.65
C GLY A 788 -19.60 -54.22 -2.65
N VAL A 789 -18.91 -53.42 -1.84
CA VAL A 789 -17.48 -53.51 -1.56
C VAL A 789 -17.24 -54.19 -0.20
N PRO A 790 -16.05 -54.77 0.05
CA PRO A 790 -15.74 -55.40 1.33
C PRO A 790 -15.94 -54.45 2.52
N SER A 791 -16.73 -54.86 3.51
CA SER A 791 -16.88 -54.12 4.78
C SER A 791 -15.72 -54.41 5.74
N GLY A 792 -15.48 -53.48 6.67
CA GLY A 792 -14.45 -53.64 7.70
C GLY A 792 -13.40 -52.54 7.67
N THR A 793 -12.19 -52.85 8.15
CA THR A 793 -11.09 -51.88 8.27
C THR A 793 -10.22 -51.88 7.02
N TRP A 794 -10.29 -50.78 6.28
CA TRP A 794 -9.48 -50.48 5.10
C TRP A 794 -8.20 -49.76 5.50
N THR A 795 -7.20 -49.81 4.63
CA THR A 795 -5.90 -49.17 4.87
C THR A 795 -5.58 -48.22 3.73
N LEU A 796 -5.15 -47.00 4.08
CA LEU A 796 -4.64 -46.00 3.16
C LEU A 796 -3.18 -45.75 3.49
N VAL A 797 -2.29 -46.00 2.53
CA VAL A 797 -0.85 -45.81 2.71
C VAL A 797 -0.38 -44.70 1.80
N PHE A 798 0.45 -43.79 2.33
CA PHE A 798 1.25 -42.84 1.57
C PHE A 798 2.71 -43.23 1.66
N PRO A 799 3.26 -43.94 0.66
CA PRO A 799 4.68 -44.28 0.64
C PRO A 799 5.58 -43.05 0.68
N SER A 800 5.20 -41.98 -0.02
CA SER A 800 5.94 -40.72 -0.06
C SER A 800 5.01 -39.52 -0.19
N ILE A 801 5.28 -38.50 0.62
CA ILE A 801 4.72 -37.15 0.54
C ILE A 801 5.87 -36.15 0.69
N THR A 802 6.21 -35.44 -0.40
CA THR A 802 7.34 -34.49 -0.39
C THR A 802 6.97 -33.12 0.20
N ASN A 803 5.69 -32.78 0.28
CA ASN A 803 5.23 -31.54 0.92
C ASN A 803 3.78 -31.67 1.43
N THR A 804 2.84 -30.82 1.01
CA THR A 804 1.48 -30.80 1.59
C THR A 804 0.50 -31.55 0.71
N VAL A 805 -0.22 -32.51 1.31
CA VAL A 805 -1.30 -33.27 0.67
C VAL A 805 -2.61 -33.01 1.39
N TYR A 806 -3.68 -32.92 0.63
CA TYR A 806 -5.05 -32.77 1.08
C TYR A 806 -5.78 -34.07 0.81
N LEU A 807 -6.55 -34.52 1.80
CA LEU A 807 -7.26 -35.77 1.75
C LEU A 807 -8.76 -35.54 1.88
N GLN A 808 -9.53 -36.16 1.00
CA GLN A 808 -10.98 -36.20 1.08
C GLN A 808 -11.44 -37.65 1.01
N ILE A 809 -12.31 -38.05 1.93
CA ILE A 809 -12.94 -39.38 1.91
C ILE A 809 -14.37 -39.19 1.39
N GLY A 810 -14.74 -39.99 0.39
CA GLY A 810 -16.06 -39.98 -0.24
C GLY A 810 -16.62 -41.39 -0.40
N GLY A 811 -17.81 -41.48 -1.01
CA GLY A 811 -18.59 -42.70 -1.04
C GLY A 811 -19.18 -43.04 0.34
N ASP A 812 -19.29 -44.33 0.63
CA ASP A 812 -19.95 -44.86 1.84
C ASP A 812 -18.99 -45.01 3.03
N ALA A 813 -17.72 -44.65 2.87
CA ALA A 813 -16.70 -44.78 3.91
C ALA A 813 -16.85 -43.74 5.03
N LEU A 814 -16.55 -44.14 6.27
CA LEU A 814 -16.48 -43.22 7.40
C LEU A 814 -15.20 -42.36 7.28
N PRO A 815 -15.27 -41.02 7.25
CA PRO A 815 -14.13 -40.14 7.03
C PRO A 815 -13.25 -39.93 8.28
N VAL A 816 -13.24 -40.88 9.21
CA VAL A 816 -12.43 -40.82 10.44
C VAL A 816 -11.29 -41.83 10.31
N LEU A 817 -10.06 -41.31 10.19
CA LEU A 817 -8.86 -42.11 9.94
C LEU A 817 -8.00 -42.18 11.20
N SER A 818 -7.67 -43.39 11.61
CA SER A 818 -6.78 -43.69 12.74
C SER A 818 -5.38 -44.05 12.26
N THR A 819 -4.35 -43.73 13.05
CA THR A 819 -2.96 -44.17 12.83
C THR A 819 -2.73 -45.63 13.25
N GLU A 820 -3.64 -46.20 14.03
CA GLU A 820 -3.59 -47.59 14.46
C GLU A 820 -4.85 -48.35 14.05
N ARG A 821 -4.66 -49.57 13.52
CA ARG A 821 -5.76 -50.43 13.07
C ARG A 821 -6.75 -50.77 14.19
N ALA A 822 -6.26 -50.92 15.43
CA ALA A 822 -7.08 -51.23 16.60
C ALA A 822 -7.84 -50.01 17.14
N ALA A 823 -7.47 -48.79 16.75
CA ALA A 823 -8.10 -47.54 17.20
C ALA A 823 -9.23 -47.06 16.27
N VAL A 824 -9.53 -47.80 15.19
CA VAL A 824 -10.51 -47.41 14.16
C VAL A 824 -11.91 -47.30 14.75
N ILE A 825 -12.47 -46.10 14.67
CA ILE A 825 -13.86 -45.83 15.03
C ILE A 825 -14.80 -46.40 13.95
N ARG A 826 -15.94 -46.95 14.38
CA ARG A 826 -16.95 -47.55 13.51
C ARG A 826 -18.33 -46.96 13.84
N PRO A 827 -19.31 -46.99 12.92
CA PRO A 827 -20.71 -46.72 13.26
C PRO A 827 -21.26 -47.81 14.18
N ALA A 828 -22.22 -47.45 15.05
CA ALA A 828 -22.98 -48.39 15.85
C ALA A 828 -23.78 -49.33 14.94
N ARG A 829 -23.76 -50.63 15.27
CA ARG A 829 -24.51 -51.69 14.58
C ARG A 829 -26.02 -51.45 14.54
#